data_AF-Q5JYW6-F1
#
_entry.id   AF-Q5JYW6-F1
#
_cell.length_a   1.000
_cell.length_b   1.000
_cell.length_c   1.000
_cell.angle_alpha   90.00
_cell.angle_beta   90.00
_cell.angle_gamma   90.00
#
_symmetry.space_group_name_H-M   'P 1'
#
loop_
_entity.id
_entity.type
_entity.pdbx_description
1 polymer ?
#
loop_
_entity_poly.entity_id
_entity_poly.type
_entity_poly.pdbx_seq_one_letter_code
_entity_poly.pdbx_strand_id
1 'polypeptide(L)'
;ITQEKNRVKEALEEEQTRVQELEERLARQKEISESNIAYEKRKAKEAMEKEKKKVQDLENRLTKQKEELELKEQKEDVLNNKLSDALAMVEETQKTKATESLKAESLALKLNETLAELETTKTKMIMVEERLILQQKMVKALQDEQESQRHGFEEEIMEYKEQIKQHAQTIVSLEEKLQKVTQHHKKIEGEIATLKDNDPAPKEERPQDPLVAPMTESSAKDMAYEHLIDDLLAAQKEILSQQEVIMKLRKDLTEAHSRMSDLRGELNEKQKMELEQNVVLVQQQSKELSVLKEKMAQMSSLVEKKDRELKALEEALRASQEKHRLQLNTEKEQKPRKKTQTCDTSVQIEPVHTEAFSSSQEQQSFSDLGVRCKGSRHEEVIQRQKKALSELRARIKELEKARSPDHKDHQNESFLDLKNLRMENNVQKILLDAKPDLPTLSRIEILAPQNGLCNARFGSAMEKSGKMDVAEALELSEKLYLDMSKTLGSLMNIKNMSGHVSMKYLSRQEREKVNQLRQRDLDLVFDKITQLKNQLGRKEELLRGYEKDVEQLRRSKVSIEMYQSQVAKLEDDIYKEAEEKALLKEALERMEHQLCQEKRINRAIRQQKVGTRKASLKMDQEREMLRKETSSKSSQSLLHSKPSGKY
;
A
#
# COMPACT_ATOMS: atom_id res chain seq x y z
N ILE A 1 43.15 -63.36 -136.83
CA ILE A 1 41.70 -63.62 -136.58
C ILE A 1 41.47 -64.56 -135.39
N THR A 2 41.64 -65.89 -135.49
CA THR A 2 41.29 -66.80 -134.36
C THR A 2 42.15 -66.55 -133.12
N GLN A 3 43.44 -66.26 -133.30
CA GLN A 3 44.37 -65.93 -132.22
C GLN A 3 44.09 -64.55 -131.59
N GLU A 4 43.77 -63.52 -132.39
CA GLU A 4 43.19 -62.25 -131.89
C GLU A 4 41.97 -62.51 -131.01
N LYS A 5 41.01 -63.30 -131.50
CA LYS A 5 39.74 -63.54 -130.81
C LYS A 5 39.93 -64.19 -129.44
N ASN A 6 40.91 -65.10 -129.31
CA ASN A 6 41.26 -65.70 -128.03
C ASN A 6 41.95 -64.70 -127.10
N ARG A 7 42.91 -63.90 -127.58
CA ARG A 7 43.55 -62.83 -126.78
C ARG A 7 42.56 -61.77 -126.28
N VAL A 8 41.59 -61.38 -127.12
CA VAL A 8 40.54 -60.42 -126.74
C VAL A 8 39.57 -61.05 -125.72
N LYS A 9 39.29 -62.35 -125.82
CA LYS A 9 38.46 -63.07 -124.83
C LYS A 9 39.17 -63.21 -123.48
N GLU A 10 40.45 -63.55 -123.50
CA GLU A 10 41.32 -63.66 -122.31
C GLU A 10 41.46 -62.30 -121.61
N ALA A 11 41.72 -61.22 -122.36
CA ALA A 11 41.73 -59.85 -121.82
C ALA A 11 40.36 -59.41 -121.27
N LEU A 12 39.25 -59.85 -121.86
CA LEU A 12 37.90 -59.57 -121.33
C LEU A 12 37.63 -60.35 -120.04
N GLU A 13 38.11 -61.59 -119.91
CA GLU A 13 38.02 -62.40 -118.70
C GLU A 13 38.93 -61.84 -117.58
N GLU A 14 40.12 -61.32 -117.91
CA GLU A 14 40.97 -60.57 -116.96
C GLU A 14 40.31 -59.27 -116.48
N GLU A 15 39.72 -58.47 -117.37
CA GLU A 15 39.02 -57.24 -116.95
C GLU A 15 37.75 -57.55 -116.15
N GLN A 16 37.01 -58.62 -116.47
CA GLN A 16 35.88 -59.06 -115.65
C GLN A 16 36.29 -59.50 -114.24
N THR A 17 37.40 -60.23 -114.09
CA THR A 17 37.91 -60.62 -112.77
C THR A 17 38.46 -59.42 -112.00
N ARG A 18 39.12 -58.45 -112.65
CA ARG A 18 39.52 -57.16 -112.03
C ARG A 18 38.33 -56.33 -111.56
N VAL A 19 37.27 -56.25 -112.36
CA VAL A 19 36.03 -55.56 -111.97
C VAL A 19 35.39 -56.25 -110.75
N GLN A 20 35.29 -57.57 -110.74
CA GLN A 20 34.79 -58.33 -109.59
C GLN A 20 35.65 -58.12 -108.33
N GLU A 21 36.98 -58.13 -108.44
CA GLU A 21 37.88 -57.86 -107.30
C GLU A 21 37.71 -56.42 -106.78
N LEU A 22 37.55 -55.43 -107.67
CA LEU A 22 37.28 -54.04 -107.29
C LEU A 22 35.90 -53.86 -106.65
N GLU A 23 34.87 -54.56 -107.14
CA GLU A 23 33.53 -54.57 -106.56
C GLU A 23 33.54 -55.21 -105.16
N GLU A 24 34.19 -56.36 -104.99
CA GLU A 24 34.39 -56.98 -103.67
C GLU A 24 35.17 -56.07 -102.73
N ARG A 25 36.24 -55.44 -103.20
CA ARG A 25 37.07 -54.53 -102.39
C ARG A 25 36.31 -53.28 -101.98
N LEU A 26 35.47 -52.73 -102.87
CA LEU A 26 34.57 -51.62 -102.57
C LEU A 26 33.46 -52.03 -101.59
N ALA A 27 32.91 -53.25 -101.71
CA ALA A 27 31.92 -53.79 -100.78
C ALA A 27 32.52 -53.97 -99.38
N ARG A 28 33.70 -54.61 -99.27
CA ARG A 28 34.45 -54.75 -98.01
C ARG A 28 34.80 -53.38 -97.41
N GLN A 29 35.20 -52.40 -98.23
CA GLN A 29 35.48 -51.04 -97.76
C GLN A 29 34.23 -50.34 -97.23
N LYS A 30 33.07 -50.49 -97.90
CA LYS A 30 31.78 -49.99 -97.43
C LYS A 30 31.41 -50.62 -96.09
N GLU A 31 31.45 -51.95 -95.99
CA GLU A 31 31.16 -52.69 -94.75
C GLU A 31 32.05 -52.24 -93.57
N ILE A 32 33.36 -52.08 -93.79
CA ILE A 32 34.28 -51.56 -92.77
C ILE A 32 33.89 -50.12 -92.37
N SER A 33 33.55 -49.26 -93.33
CA SER A 33 33.14 -47.88 -93.04
C SER A 33 31.81 -47.82 -92.28
N GLU A 34 30.83 -48.65 -92.64
CA GLU A 34 29.53 -48.75 -91.97
C GLU A 34 29.68 -49.33 -90.56
N SER A 35 30.53 -50.33 -90.37
CA SER A 35 30.88 -50.91 -89.07
C SER A 35 31.55 -49.87 -88.16
N ASN A 36 32.51 -49.09 -88.68
CA ASN A 36 33.16 -48.00 -87.96
C ASN A 36 32.17 -46.87 -87.58
N ILE A 37 31.30 -46.47 -88.51
CA ILE A 37 30.23 -45.48 -88.24
C ILE A 37 29.27 -46.01 -87.17
N ALA A 38 28.89 -47.30 -87.23
CA ALA A 38 28.02 -47.92 -86.24
C ALA A 38 28.69 -48.04 -84.85
N TYR A 39 30.00 -48.28 -84.80
CA TYR A 39 30.80 -48.28 -83.57
C TYR A 39 30.87 -46.89 -82.94
N GLU A 40 31.28 -45.87 -83.69
CA GLU A 40 31.34 -44.49 -83.16
C GLU A 40 29.95 -43.96 -82.79
N LYS A 41 28.88 -44.34 -83.52
CA LYS A 41 27.50 -44.02 -83.16
C LYS A 41 27.07 -44.68 -81.84
N ARG A 42 27.49 -45.92 -81.56
CA ARG A 42 27.26 -46.59 -80.27
C ARG A 42 28.02 -45.89 -79.14
N LYS A 43 29.32 -45.64 -79.33
CA LYS A 43 30.20 -44.95 -78.39
C LYS A 43 29.71 -43.53 -78.04
N ALA A 44 29.26 -42.77 -79.03
CA ALA A 44 28.63 -41.46 -78.83
C ALA A 44 27.31 -41.57 -78.06
N LYS A 45 26.47 -42.57 -78.35
CA LYS A 45 25.21 -42.82 -77.61
C LYS A 45 25.49 -43.17 -76.14
N GLU A 46 26.49 -44.01 -75.85
CA GLU A 46 26.91 -44.34 -74.48
C GLU A 46 27.46 -43.12 -73.72
N ALA A 47 28.24 -42.27 -74.39
CA ALA A 47 28.71 -41.01 -73.80
C ALA A 47 27.54 -40.08 -73.45
N MET A 48 26.59 -39.90 -74.38
CA MET A 48 25.36 -39.13 -74.14
C MET A 48 24.50 -39.71 -73.02
N GLU A 49 24.43 -41.03 -72.86
CA GLU A 49 23.70 -41.66 -71.75
C GLU A 49 24.39 -41.42 -70.40
N LYS A 50 25.73 -41.46 -70.35
CA LYS A 50 26.51 -41.13 -69.16
C LYS A 50 26.33 -39.67 -68.74
N GLU A 51 26.37 -38.72 -69.69
CA GLU A 51 26.09 -37.31 -69.38
C GLU A 51 24.63 -37.08 -68.96
N LYS A 52 23.65 -37.73 -69.59
CA LYS A 52 22.25 -37.68 -69.14
C LYS A 52 22.08 -38.14 -67.69
N LYS A 53 22.74 -39.22 -67.28
CA LYS A 53 22.71 -39.69 -65.88
C LYS A 53 23.32 -38.68 -64.92
N LYS A 54 24.47 -38.08 -65.27
CA LYS A 54 25.08 -37.00 -64.46
C LYS A 54 24.18 -35.77 -64.35
N VAL A 55 23.55 -35.33 -65.44
CA VAL A 55 22.61 -34.20 -65.44
C VAL A 55 21.43 -34.52 -64.52
N GLN A 56 20.84 -35.71 -64.63
CA GLN A 56 19.75 -36.13 -63.75
C GLN A 56 20.16 -36.16 -62.27
N ASP A 57 21.36 -36.63 -61.95
CA ASP A 57 21.91 -36.63 -60.58
C ASP A 57 22.16 -35.21 -60.05
N LEU A 58 22.54 -34.26 -60.91
CA LEU A 58 22.71 -32.86 -60.55
C LEU A 58 21.35 -32.15 -60.36
N GLU A 59 20.38 -32.39 -61.24
CA GLU A 59 19.00 -31.92 -61.08
C GLU A 59 18.40 -32.42 -59.76
N ASN A 60 18.56 -33.72 -59.46
CA ASN A 60 18.11 -34.34 -58.21
C ASN A 60 18.82 -33.80 -56.95
N ARG A 61 20.00 -33.18 -57.09
CA ARG A 61 20.69 -32.48 -56.00
C ARG A 61 20.20 -31.04 -55.86
N LEU A 62 19.98 -30.35 -56.98
CA LEU A 62 19.45 -28.99 -57.02
C LEU A 62 18.02 -28.91 -56.47
N THR A 63 17.15 -29.87 -56.77
CA THR A 63 15.79 -29.94 -56.20
C THR A 63 15.85 -30.08 -54.68
N LYS A 64 16.64 -31.02 -54.15
CA LYS A 64 16.84 -31.20 -52.70
C LYS A 64 17.42 -29.96 -52.02
N GLN A 65 18.37 -29.27 -52.65
CA GLN A 65 18.92 -28.02 -52.12
C GLN A 65 17.88 -26.90 -52.12
N LYS A 66 17.00 -26.84 -53.12
CA LYS A 66 15.90 -25.88 -53.17
C LYS A 66 14.87 -26.16 -52.07
N GLU A 67 14.46 -27.40 -51.88
CA GLU A 67 13.58 -27.84 -50.79
C GLU A 67 14.19 -27.53 -49.40
N GLU A 68 15.51 -27.72 -49.22
CA GLU A 68 16.20 -27.38 -47.98
C GLU A 68 16.26 -25.86 -47.73
N LEU A 69 16.40 -25.05 -48.78
CA LEU A 69 16.35 -23.59 -48.69
C LEU A 69 14.93 -23.10 -48.34
N GLU A 70 13.91 -23.62 -49.00
CA GLU A 70 12.50 -23.28 -48.72
C GLU A 70 12.10 -23.67 -47.28
N LEU A 71 12.57 -24.81 -46.78
CA LEU A 71 12.40 -25.22 -45.38
C LEU A 71 13.19 -24.32 -44.39
N LYS A 72 14.29 -23.69 -44.83
CA LYS A 72 15.04 -22.72 -44.00
C LYS A 72 14.34 -21.38 -43.98
N GLU A 73 13.86 -20.89 -45.12
CA GLU A 73 13.06 -19.67 -45.27
C GLU A 73 11.80 -19.73 -44.37
N GLN A 74 11.02 -20.81 -44.46
CA GLN A 74 9.86 -21.03 -43.57
C GLN A 74 10.22 -21.04 -42.07
N LYS A 75 11.40 -21.56 -41.71
CA LYS A 75 11.88 -21.54 -40.31
C LYS A 75 12.33 -20.14 -39.88
N GLU A 76 12.96 -19.40 -40.78
CA GLU A 76 13.37 -18.02 -40.57
C GLU A 76 12.14 -17.12 -40.36
N ASP A 77 11.12 -17.23 -41.20
CA ASP A 77 9.84 -16.54 -41.02
C ASP A 77 9.18 -16.85 -39.67
N VAL A 78 9.13 -18.13 -39.27
CA VAL A 78 8.56 -18.54 -37.97
C VAL A 78 9.38 -17.99 -36.80
N LEU A 79 10.71 -17.88 -36.93
CA LEU A 79 11.57 -17.28 -35.91
C LEU A 79 11.45 -15.75 -35.88
N ASN A 80 11.33 -15.10 -37.03
CA ASN A 80 11.22 -13.65 -37.17
C ASN A 80 9.86 -13.16 -36.63
N ASN A 81 8.77 -13.87 -36.92
CA ASN A 81 7.46 -13.61 -36.31
C ASN A 81 7.51 -13.75 -34.78
N LYS A 82 8.10 -14.83 -34.25
CA LYS A 82 8.28 -15.00 -32.80
C LYS A 82 9.15 -13.92 -32.15
N LEU A 83 10.16 -13.42 -32.87
CA LEU A 83 10.99 -12.31 -32.42
C LEU A 83 10.19 -11.00 -32.39
N SER A 84 9.39 -10.74 -33.41
CA SER A 84 8.46 -9.59 -33.47
C SER A 84 7.44 -9.63 -32.32
N ASP A 85 6.82 -10.79 -32.08
CA ASP A 85 5.88 -10.99 -30.95
C ASP A 85 6.57 -10.74 -29.60
N ALA A 86 7.79 -11.27 -29.42
CA ALA A 86 8.57 -11.06 -28.20
C ALA A 86 8.96 -9.58 -28.00
N LEU A 87 9.31 -8.87 -29.08
CA LEU A 87 9.60 -7.43 -29.04
C LEU A 87 8.35 -6.62 -28.69
N ALA A 88 7.18 -6.95 -29.26
CA ALA A 88 5.92 -6.29 -28.92
C ALA A 88 5.55 -6.48 -27.44
N MET A 89 5.70 -7.69 -26.88
CA MET A 89 5.50 -7.96 -25.46
C MET A 89 6.48 -7.19 -24.55
N VAL A 90 7.74 -7.03 -24.98
CA VAL A 90 8.74 -6.22 -24.26
C VAL A 90 8.38 -4.73 -24.31
N GLU A 91 7.93 -4.22 -25.46
CA GLU A 91 7.50 -2.82 -25.59
C GLU A 91 6.24 -2.53 -24.76
N GLU A 92 5.26 -3.44 -24.74
CA GLU A 92 4.06 -3.31 -23.91
C GLU A 92 4.42 -3.34 -22.41
N THR A 93 5.25 -4.29 -21.96
CA THR A 93 5.68 -4.35 -20.56
C THR A 93 6.55 -3.16 -20.14
N GLN A 94 7.32 -2.58 -21.07
CA GLN A 94 8.04 -1.33 -20.81
C GLN A 94 7.09 -0.13 -20.69
N LYS A 95 6.03 -0.05 -21.53
CA LYS A 95 4.99 0.97 -21.45
C LYS A 95 4.18 0.86 -20.16
N THR A 96 3.72 -0.33 -19.77
CA THR A 96 2.99 -0.51 -18.50
C THR A 96 3.85 -0.11 -17.31
N LYS A 97 5.09 -0.61 -17.24
CA LYS A 97 6.05 -0.24 -16.19
C LYS A 97 6.34 1.27 -16.12
N ALA A 98 6.43 1.96 -17.25
CA ALA A 98 6.58 3.42 -17.28
C ALA A 98 5.33 4.12 -16.70
N THR A 99 4.12 3.70 -17.08
CA THR A 99 2.88 4.27 -16.51
C THR A 99 2.70 3.95 -15.02
N GLU A 100 3.16 2.79 -14.55
CA GLU A 100 3.17 2.43 -13.13
C GLU A 100 4.20 3.25 -12.35
N SER A 101 5.39 3.48 -12.91
CA SER A 101 6.41 4.35 -12.32
C SER A 101 5.90 5.78 -12.15
N LEU A 102 5.25 6.37 -13.16
CA LEU A 102 4.67 7.71 -13.08
C LEU A 102 3.52 7.80 -12.05
N LYS A 103 2.71 6.73 -11.92
CA LYS A 103 1.69 6.65 -10.86
C LYS A 103 2.32 6.57 -9.47
N ALA A 104 3.37 5.77 -9.30
CA ALA A 104 4.09 5.65 -8.04
C ALA A 104 4.75 6.98 -7.62
N GLU A 105 5.36 7.69 -8.57
CA GLU A 105 5.94 9.02 -8.37
C GLU A 105 4.88 10.06 -8.00
N SER A 106 3.73 10.07 -8.69
CA SER A 106 2.59 10.94 -8.33
C SER A 106 2.03 10.65 -6.94
N LEU A 107 1.99 9.38 -6.52
CA LEU A 107 1.57 9.00 -5.17
C LEU A 107 2.61 9.41 -4.12
N ALA A 108 3.91 9.27 -4.42
CA ALA A 108 4.99 9.71 -3.53
C ALA A 108 4.97 11.22 -3.31
N LEU A 109 4.74 12.02 -4.36
CA LEU A 109 4.58 13.48 -4.25
C LEU A 109 3.40 13.84 -3.34
N LYS A 110 2.23 13.23 -3.54
CA LYS A 110 1.06 13.46 -2.66
C LYS A 110 1.31 13.07 -1.21
N LEU A 111 2.02 11.96 -0.98
CA LEU A 111 2.38 11.51 0.37
C LEU A 111 3.27 12.57 1.04
N ASN A 112 4.28 13.08 0.33
CA ASN A 112 5.14 14.15 0.82
C ASN A 112 4.38 15.47 1.08
N GLU A 113 3.43 15.85 0.22
CA GLU A 113 2.53 17.00 0.45
C GLU A 113 1.73 16.82 1.75
N THR A 114 1.07 15.66 1.93
CA THR A 114 0.29 15.39 3.16
C THR A 114 1.15 15.31 4.42
N LEU A 115 2.42 14.87 4.32
CA LEU A 115 3.37 14.90 5.44
C LEU A 115 3.77 16.33 5.81
N ALA A 116 4.00 17.20 4.82
CA ALA A 116 4.27 18.61 5.06
C ALA A 116 3.08 19.30 5.72
N GLU A 117 1.86 19.06 5.23
CA GLU A 117 0.62 19.55 5.86
C GLU A 117 0.48 19.05 7.31
N LEU A 118 0.77 17.77 7.57
CA LEU A 118 0.74 17.18 8.91
C LEU A 118 1.75 17.84 9.87
N GLU A 119 2.98 18.09 9.44
CA GLU A 119 3.98 18.78 10.30
C GLU A 119 3.60 20.26 10.54
N THR A 120 3.01 20.95 9.56
CA THR A 120 2.51 22.33 9.79
C THR A 120 1.31 22.37 10.75
N THR A 121 0.39 21.41 10.68
CA THR A 121 -0.76 21.33 11.59
C THR A 121 -0.34 20.94 13.01
N LYS A 122 0.60 20.01 13.15
CA LYS A 122 1.26 19.67 14.42
C LYS A 122 1.97 20.86 15.05
N THR A 123 2.66 21.68 14.25
CA THR A 123 3.30 22.92 14.75
C THR A 123 2.27 23.93 15.24
N LYS A 124 1.16 24.12 14.49
CA LYS A 124 0.04 24.96 14.92
C LYS A 124 -0.61 24.45 16.21
N MET A 125 -0.75 23.13 16.36
CA MET A 125 -1.30 22.51 17.57
C MET A 125 -0.45 22.82 18.81
N ILE A 126 0.88 22.66 18.70
CA ILE A 126 1.82 22.99 19.79
C ILE A 126 1.70 24.47 20.19
N MET A 127 1.64 25.40 19.22
CA MET A 127 1.46 26.83 19.51
C MET A 127 0.11 27.14 20.20
N VAL A 128 -0.96 26.42 19.87
CA VAL A 128 -2.27 26.57 20.52
C VAL A 128 -2.24 25.98 21.94
N GLU A 129 -1.56 24.86 22.15
CA GLU A 129 -1.37 24.22 23.46
C GLU A 129 -0.55 25.12 24.40
N GLU A 130 0.56 25.69 23.93
CA GLU A 130 1.36 26.69 24.66
C GLU A 130 0.51 27.92 25.03
N ARG A 131 -0.31 28.42 24.11
CA ARG A 131 -1.22 29.54 24.36
C ARG A 131 -2.31 29.18 25.39
N LEU A 132 -2.84 27.95 25.36
CA LEU A 132 -3.81 27.45 26.33
C LEU A 132 -3.18 27.36 27.74
N ILE A 133 -1.96 26.85 27.84
CA ILE A 133 -1.20 26.78 29.10
C ILE A 133 -0.97 28.20 29.68
N LEU A 134 -0.63 29.18 28.83
CA LEU A 134 -0.49 30.57 29.25
C LEU A 134 -1.82 31.18 29.72
N GLN A 135 -2.92 30.94 28.99
CA GLN A 135 -4.25 31.40 29.36
C GLN A 135 -4.72 30.76 30.69
N GLN A 136 -4.46 29.48 30.89
CA GLN A 136 -4.85 28.77 32.12
C GLN A 136 -4.05 29.25 33.34
N LYS A 137 -2.76 29.58 33.18
CA LYS A 137 -1.95 30.26 34.22
C LYS A 137 -2.51 31.63 34.58
N MET A 138 -2.93 32.42 33.57
CA MET A 138 -3.53 33.75 33.78
C MET A 138 -4.87 33.66 34.52
N VAL A 139 -5.76 32.74 34.11
CA VAL A 139 -7.04 32.51 34.79
C VAL A 139 -6.80 32.07 36.24
N LYS A 140 -5.84 31.18 36.50
CA LYS A 140 -5.51 30.77 37.86
C LYS A 140 -5.02 31.95 38.71
N ALA A 141 -4.10 32.78 38.20
CA ALA A 141 -3.61 33.94 38.94
C ALA A 141 -4.73 34.93 39.31
N LEU A 142 -5.67 35.19 38.39
CA LEU A 142 -6.85 36.02 38.65
C LEU A 142 -7.81 35.38 39.69
N GLN A 143 -7.94 34.06 39.69
CA GLN A 143 -8.74 33.34 40.67
C GLN A 143 -8.10 33.37 42.07
N ASP A 144 -6.78 33.13 42.15
CA ASP A 144 -6.00 33.22 43.39
C ASP A 144 -6.08 34.65 43.98
N GLU A 145 -6.01 35.70 43.14
CA GLU A 145 -6.20 37.10 43.55
C GLU A 145 -7.63 37.39 44.04
N GLN A 146 -8.65 36.87 43.34
CA GLN A 146 -10.05 37.01 43.76
C GLN A 146 -10.32 36.30 45.10
N GLU A 147 -9.77 35.11 45.32
CA GLU A 147 -9.89 34.38 46.59
C GLU A 147 -9.20 35.14 47.73
N SER A 148 -8.01 35.71 47.50
CA SER A 148 -7.33 36.58 48.47
C SER A 148 -8.15 37.83 48.83
N GLN A 149 -8.80 38.48 47.87
CA GLN A 149 -9.69 39.61 48.13
C GLN A 149 -10.93 39.18 48.94
N ARG A 150 -11.53 38.02 48.62
CA ARG A 150 -12.67 37.49 49.39
C ARG A 150 -12.29 37.18 50.83
N HIS A 151 -11.10 36.63 51.08
CA HIS A 151 -10.61 36.42 52.45
C HIS A 151 -10.40 37.74 53.21
N GLY A 152 -9.81 38.76 52.58
CA GLY A 152 -9.69 40.09 53.20
C GLY A 152 -11.04 40.69 53.62
N PHE A 153 -12.05 40.64 52.74
CA PHE A 153 -13.41 41.08 53.11
C PHE A 153 -14.05 40.23 54.21
N GLU A 154 -13.73 38.92 54.27
CA GLU A 154 -14.26 38.03 55.30
C GLU A 154 -13.63 38.30 56.68
N GLU A 155 -12.35 38.69 56.71
CA GLU A 155 -11.65 39.22 57.89
C GLU A 155 -12.26 40.55 58.36
N GLU A 156 -12.41 41.54 57.47
CA GLU A 156 -13.08 42.83 57.79
C GLU A 156 -14.50 42.60 58.35
N ILE A 157 -15.27 41.68 57.77
CA ILE A 157 -16.61 41.32 58.27
C ILE A 157 -16.54 40.71 59.67
N MET A 158 -15.50 39.94 60.02
CA MET A 158 -15.31 39.44 61.39
C MET A 158 -14.94 40.56 62.37
N GLU A 159 -14.08 41.50 61.96
CA GLU A 159 -13.75 42.68 62.78
C GLU A 159 -14.99 43.53 63.07
N TYR A 160 -15.79 43.84 62.04
CA TYR A 160 -17.05 44.58 62.22
C TYR A 160 -18.05 43.82 63.11
N LYS A 161 -18.15 42.49 63.00
CA LYS A 161 -18.98 41.68 63.90
C LYS A 161 -18.53 41.78 65.36
N GLU A 162 -17.24 41.77 65.62
CA GLU A 162 -16.71 41.93 66.99
C GLU A 162 -16.89 43.37 67.51
N GLN A 163 -16.70 44.39 66.67
CA GLN A 163 -17.03 45.79 67.01
C GLN A 163 -18.51 45.94 67.38
N ILE A 164 -19.43 45.40 66.57
CA ILE A 164 -20.88 45.40 66.85
C ILE A 164 -21.17 44.71 68.19
N LYS A 165 -20.53 43.58 68.49
CA LYS A 165 -20.66 42.84 69.75
C LYS A 165 -20.16 43.67 70.95
N GLN A 166 -19.00 44.33 70.84
CA GLN A 166 -18.47 45.22 71.87
C GLN A 166 -19.36 46.45 72.11
N HIS A 167 -19.87 47.06 71.03
CA HIS A 167 -20.81 48.18 71.12
C HIS A 167 -22.13 47.75 71.76
N ALA A 168 -22.71 46.62 71.36
CA ALA A 168 -23.93 46.09 71.98
C ALA A 168 -23.76 45.85 73.49
N GLN A 169 -22.64 45.24 73.90
CA GLN A 169 -22.35 45.00 75.32
C GLN A 169 -22.13 46.32 76.10
N THR A 170 -21.55 47.34 75.46
CA THR A 170 -21.42 48.69 76.03
C THR A 170 -22.79 49.36 76.19
N ILE A 171 -23.67 49.27 75.18
CA ILE A 171 -25.03 49.83 75.22
C ILE A 171 -25.81 49.20 76.37
N VAL A 172 -25.83 47.88 76.51
CA VAL A 172 -26.53 47.20 77.63
C VAL A 172 -26.01 47.67 78.99
N SER A 173 -24.69 47.86 79.15
CA SER A 173 -24.13 48.39 80.40
C SER A 173 -24.55 49.85 80.68
N LEU A 174 -24.71 50.67 79.64
CA LEU A 174 -25.21 52.04 79.76
C LEU A 174 -26.71 52.08 80.04
N GLU A 175 -27.50 51.20 79.42
CA GLU A 175 -28.94 51.03 79.68
C GLU A 175 -29.20 50.60 81.13
N GLU A 176 -28.44 49.65 81.66
CA GLU A 176 -28.51 49.28 83.09
C GLU A 176 -28.22 50.46 84.03
N LYS A 177 -27.19 51.27 83.70
CA LYS A 177 -26.85 52.47 84.48
C LYS A 177 -27.96 53.51 84.40
N LEU A 178 -28.50 53.75 83.21
CA LEU A 178 -29.62 54.67 82.99
C LEU A 178 -30.88 54.20 83.74
N GLN A 179 -31.16 52.90 83.77
CA GLN A 179 -32.27 52.33 84.52
C GLN A 179 -32.09 52.52 86.04
N LYS A 180 -30.87 52.32 86.57
CA LYS A 180 -30.54 52.60 87.98
C LYS A 180 -30.71 54.08 88.32
N VAL A 181 -30.23 55.00 87.47
CA VAL A 181 -30.44 56.45 87.62
C VAL A 181 -31.93 56.81 87.56
N THR A 182 -32.70 56.20 86.65
CA THR A 182 -34.15 56.44 86.53
C THR A 182 -34.92 55.94 87.76
N GLN A 183 -34.54 54.79 88.34
CA GLN A 183 -35.11 54.30 89.59
C GLN A 183 -34.76 55.23 90.77
N HIS A 184 -33.54 55.75 90.82
CA HIS A 184 -33.13 56.73 91.83
C HIS A 184 -33.88 58.06 91.69
N HIS A 185 -34.09 58.53 90.46
CA HIS A 185 -34.88 59.72 90.18
C HIS A 185 -36.33 59.55 90.64
N LYS A 186 -36.97 58.42 90.34
CA LYS A 186 -38.33 58.10 90.82
C LYS A 186 -38.44 58.05 92.35
N LYS A 187 -37.38 57.62 93.06
CA LYS A 187 -37.33 57.72 94.53
C LYS A 187 -37.30 59.18 94.99
N ILE A 188 -36.42 60.00 94.41
CA ILE A 188 -36.35 61.45 94.71
C ILE A 188 -37.69 62.13 94.40
N GLU A 189 -38.32 61.84 93.26
CA GLU A 189 -39.65 62.39 92.92
C GLU A 189 -40.72 61.98 93.94
N GLY A 190 -40.69 60.73 94.42
CA GLY A 190 -41.55 60.25 95.50
C GLY A 190 -41.28 60.95 96.83
N GLU A 191 -40.02 61.13 97.21
CA GLU A 191 -39.60 61.86 98.41
C GLU A 191 -40.05 63.33 98.34
N ILE A 192 -39.85 64.00 97.19
CA ILE A 192 -40.34 65.36 96.92
C ILE A 192 -41.87 65.42 97.02
N ALA A 193 -42.59 64.44 96.47
CA ALA A 193 -44.06 64.38 96.58
C ALA A 193 -44.50 64.23 98.04
N THR A 194 -43.85 63.37 98.83
CA THR A 194 -44.15 63.22 100.27
C THR A 194 -43.81 64.47 101.09
N LEU A 195 -42.75 65.21 100.74
CA LEU A 195 -42.45 66.51 101.35
C LEU A 195 -43.50 67.55 100.98
N LYS A 196 -44.07 67.47 99.78
CA LYS A 196 -45.11 68.37 99.28
C LYS A 196 -46.50 68.13 99.89
N ASP A 197 -46.79 66.90 100.33
CA ASP A 197 -48.01 66.55 101.08
C ASP A 197 -47.94 66.92 102.59
N ASN A 198 -46.79 67.37 103.09
CA ASN A 198 -46.58 67.73 104.51
C ASN A 198 -46.53 69.26 104.78
N ASP A 199 -46.86 70.11 103.81
CA ASP A 199 -46.78 71.57 103.94
C ASP A 199 -48.03 72.30 103.42
N PRO A 200 -48.73 73.14 104.23
CA PRO A 200 -49.86 73.93 103.76
C PRO A 200 -49.42 75.18 103.00
N ALA A 201 -49.84 75.29 101.74
CA ALA A 201 -49.59 76.43 100.84
C ALA A 201 -50.01 77.80 101.43
N PRO A 202 -49.39 78.93 101.03
CA PRO A 202 -49.83 79.58 99.77
C PRO A 202 -48.76 80.38 98.95
N LYS A 203 -49.22 80.76 97.75
CA LYS A 203 -48.96 81.92 96.84
C LYS A 203 -48.10 83.12 97.35
N GLU A 204 -47.61 84.09 96.56
CA GLU A 204 -47.95 84.57 95.19
C GLU A 204 -46.82 85.47 94.60
N GLU A 205 -47.13 86.21 93.52
CA GLU A 205 -46.48 87.46 93.01
C GLU A 205 -45.40 87.45 91.89
N ARG A 206 -45.84 87.95 90.72
CA ARG A 206 -45.13 88.79 89.72
C ARG A 206 -44.82 90.18 90.34
N PRO A 207 -43.88 91.05 89.86
CA PRO A 207 -43.85 91.49 88.44
C PRO A 207 -42.56 92.09 87.81
N GLN A 208 -42.66 92.28 86.48
CA GLN A 208 -42.06 93.34 85.60
C GLN A 208 -40.54 93.45 85.30
N ASP A 209 -40.27 93.54 83.98
CA ASP A 209 -39.16 94.23 83.29
C ASP A 209 -39.05 95.72 83.71
N PRO A 210 -37.85 96.38 83.68
CA PRO A 210 -37.20 96.73 82.40
C PRO A 210 -35.65 96.89 82.34
N LEU A 211 -35.14 96.81 81.10
CA LEU A 211 -33.96 97.47 80.49
C LEU A 211 -32.86 98.10 81.39
N VAL A 212 -31.59 97.70 81.16
CA VAL A 212 -30.42 98.56 80.79
C VAL A 212 -29.12 97.73 80.76
N ALA A 213 -28.26 97.96 79.75
CA ALA A 213 -26.88 97.44 79.60
C ALA A 213 -25.87 98.60 79.88
N PRO A 214 -24.51 98.46 79.96
CA PRO A 214 -23.66 97.42 79.34
C PRO A 214 -22.35 97.03 80.12
N MET A 215 -21.41 96.38 79.41
CA MET A 215 -20.02 96.00 79.79
C MET A 215 -19.92 94.80 80.78
N THR A 216 -19.10 93.76 80.57
CA THR A 216 -17.77 93.73 79.96
C THR A 216 -17.47 92.35 79.36
N GLU A 217 -17.37 92.21 78.03
CA GLU A 217 -16.97 90.96 77.37
C GLU A 217 -16.56 91.21 75.90
N SER A 218 -15.37 91.77 75.67
CA SER A 218 -14.77 91.85 74.33
C SER A 218 -13.95 90.59 74.01
N SER A 219 -13.06 90.19 74.90
CA SER A 219 -12.12 89.07 74.68
C SER A 219 -12.80 87.72 74.38
N ALA A 220 -13.93 87.41 75.03
CA ALA A 220 -14.66 86.17 74.77
C ALA A 220 -15.31 86.14 73.37
N LYS A 221 -15.71 87.31 72.86
CA LYS A 221 -16.28 87.45 71.51
C LYS A 221 -15.18 87.47 70.45
N ASP A 222 -14.07 88.15 70.72
CA ASP A 222 -12.91 88.18 69.82
C ASP A 222 -12.36 86.76 69.60
N MET A 223 -12.21 85.94 70.65
CA MET A 223 -11.81 84.53 70.50
C MET A 223 -12.83 83.69 69.70
N ALA A 224 -14.13 83.95 69.85
CA ALA A 224 -15.17 83.26 69.07
C ALA A 224 -15.17 83.67 67.59
N TYR A 225 -14.81 84.92 67.26
CA TYR A 225 -14.64 85.37 65.88
C TYR A 225 -13.39 84.75 65.24
N GLU A 226 -12.25 84.68 65.95
CA GLU A 226 -11.04 84.04 65.42
C GLU A 226 -11.26 82.54 65.15
N HIS A 227 -11.92 81.79 66.05
CA HIS A 227 -12.27 80.39 65.80
C HIS A 227 -13.18 80.21 64.58
N LEU A 228 -14.17 81.10 64.37
CA LEU A 228 -15.03 81.06 63.18
C LEU A 228 -14.27 81.36 61.87
N ILE A 229 -13.22 82.21 61.94
CA ILE A 229 -12.34 82.50 60.81
C ILE A 229 -11.46 81.29 60.50
N ASP A 230 -10.89 80.63 61.52
CA ASP A 230 -10.11 79.39 61.36
C ASP A 230 -10.96 78.27 60.75
N ASP A 231 -12.20 78.08 61.22
CA ASP A 231 -13.14 77.09 60.67
C ASP A 231 -13.49 77.39 59.20
N LEU A 232 -13.69 78.66 58.83
CA LEU A 232 -13.92 79.06 57.44
C LEU A 232 -12.69 78.81 56.56
N LEU A 233 -11.47 79.08 57.06
CA LEU A 233 -10.23 78.81 56.35
C LEU A 233 -9.95 77.30 56.23
N ALA A 234 -10.32 76.51 57.22
CA ALA A 234 -10.25 75.05 57.17
C ALA A 234 -11.23 74.49 56.13
N ALA A 235 -12.50 74.94 56.15
CA ALA A 235 -13.50 74.57 55.14
C ALA A 235 -13.09 74.97 53.72
N GLN A 236 -12.46 76.15 53.54
CA GLN A 236 -11.96 76.59 52.24
C GLN A 236 -10.81 75.70 51.73
N LYS A 237 -9.88 75.29 52.60
CA LYS A 237 -8.81 74.34 52.26
C LYS A 237 -9.37 72.95 51.90
N GLU A 238 -10.36 72.48 52.65
CA GLU A 238 -11.03 71.20 52.41
C GLU A 238 -11.77 71.20 51.06
N ILE A 239 -12.49 72.28 50.71
CA ILE A 239 -13.12 72.42 49.40
C ILE A 239 -12.10 72.36 48.25
N LEU A 240 -10.92 72.97 48.41
CA LEU A 240 -9.85 72.92 47.40
C LEU A 240 -9.25 71.51 47.28
N SER A 241 -9.03 70.82 48.40
CA SER A 241 -8.61 69.42 48.45
C SER A 241 -9.59 68.50 47.71
N GLN A 242 -10.89 68.63 48.00
CA GLN A 242 -11.95 67.88 47.33
C GLN A 242 -12.03 68.19 45.84
N GLN A 243 -11.82 69.44 45.42
CA GLN A 243 -11.73 69.80 43.99
C GLN A 243 -10.54 69.13 43.29
N GLU A 244 -9.38 69.00 43.94
CA GLU A 244 -8.23 68.27 43.39
C GLU A 244 -8.54 66.78 43.22
N VAL A 245 -9.17 66.15 44.21
CA VAL A 245 -9.63 64.75 44.13
C VAL A 245 -10.64 64.56 42.99
N ILE A 246 -11.63 65.45 42.85
CA ILE A 246 -12.60 65.43 41.76
C ILE A 246 -11.92 65.59 40.39
N MET A 247 -10.88 66.43 40.28
CA MET A 247 -10.12 66.56 39.02
C MET A 247 -9.34 65.29 38.68
N LYS A 248 -8.70 64.64 39.65
CA LYS A 248 -8.02 63.34 39.45
C LYS A 248 -9.00 62.26 39.00
N LEU A 249 -10.10 62.07 39.73
CA LEU A 249 -11.14 61.10 39.37
C LEU A 249 -11.75 61.33 37.99
N ARG A 250 -11.95 62.60 37.58
CA ARG A 250 -12.40 62.94 36.22
C ARG A 250 -11.38 62.54 35.16
N LYS A 251 -10.09 62.80 35.40
CA LYS A 251 -9.01 62.39 34.50
C LYS A 251 -8.97 60.87 34.36
N ASP A 252 -8.97 60.15 35.47
CA ASP A 252 -8.89 58.68 35.50
C ASP A 252 -10.11 58.06 34.78
N LEU A 253 -11.30 58.63 34.95
CA LEU A 253 -12.51 58.23 34.22
C LEU A 253 -12.39 58.48 32.70
N THR A 254 -11.83 59.62 32.27
CA THR A 254 -11.60 59.87 30.83
C THR A 254 -10.53 58.94 30.23
N GLU A 255 -9.50 58.59 31.00
CA GLU A 255 -8.44 57.67 30.57
C GLU A 255 -8.96 56.22 30.48
N ALA A 256 -9.81 55.81 31.43
CA ALA A 256 -10.52 54.53 31.38
C ALA A 256 -11.49 54.47 30.19
N HIS A 257 -12.23 55.55 29.91
CA HIS A 257 -13.12 55.61 28.74
C HIS A 257 -12.36 55.55 27.42
N SER A 258 -11.19 56.20 27.34
CA SER A 258 -10.32 56.12 26.15
C SER A 258 -9.84 54.68 25.93
N ARG A 259 -9.28 54.04 26.97
CA ARG A 259 -8.84 52.63 26.90
C ARG A 259 -9.98 51.66 26.52
N MET A 260 -11.19 51.85 27.05
CA MET A 260 -12.35 51.05 26.65
C MET A 260 -12.79 51.30 25.20
N SER A 261 -12.60 52.52 24.69
CA SER A 261 -12.88 52.86 23.28
C SER A 261 -11.89 52.18 22.34
N ASP A 262 -10.60 52.19 22.68
CA ASP A 262 -9.54 51.55 21.90
C ASP A 262 -9.73 50.02 21.87
N LEU A 263 -9.96 49.39 23.04
CA LEU A 263 -10.26 47.96 23.13
C LEU A 263 -11.54 47.57 22.37
N ARG A 264 -12.56 48.44 22.35
CA ARG A 264 -13.76 48.22 21.52
C ARG A 264 -13.44 48.31 20.03
N GLY A 265 -12.57 49.23 19.62
CA GLY A 265 -12.06 49.32 18.24
C GLY A 265 -11.32 48.06 17.82
N GLU A 266 -10.33 47.65 18.61
CA GLU A 266 -9.53 46.43 18.36
C GLU A 266 -10.39 45.16 18.30
N LEU A 267 -11.37 45.00 19.21
CA LEU A 267 -12.24 43.83 19.23
C LEU A 267 -13.09 43.76 17.94
N ASN A 268 -13.62 44.90 17.51
CA ASN A 268 -14.43 45.01 16.31
C ASN A 268 -13.60 44.78 15.03
N GLU A 269 -12.33 45.24 15.00
CA GLU A 269 -11.40 44.95 13.92
C GLU A 269 -10.98 43.48 13.86
N LYS A 270 -10.71 42.85 15.01
CA LYS A 270 -10.43 41.39 15.12
C LYS A 270 -11.62 40.57 14.59
N GLN A 271 -12.85 40.92 14.98
CA GLN A 271 -14.07 40.28 14.48
C GLN A 271 -14.26 40.48 12.97
N LYS A 272 -13.98 41.68 12.44
CA LYS A 272 -14.02 41.95 11.00
C LYS A 272 -13.00 41.09 10.23
N MET A 273 -11.76 41.03 10.69
CA MET A 273 -10.70 40.24 10.05
C MET A 273 -11.03 38.74 10.05
N GLU A 274 -11.58 38.21 11.13
CA GLU A 274 -12.03 36.82 11.21
C GLU A 274 -13.21 36.53 10.27
N LEU A 275 -14.18 37.45 10.17
CA LEU A 275 -15.27 37.35 9.19
C LEU A 275 -14.76 37.39 7.74
N GLU A 276 -13.81 38.25 7.42
CA GLU A 276 -13.21 38.33 6.07
C GLU A 276 -12.47 37.03 5.70
N GLN A 277 -11.71 36.44 6.64
CA GLN A 277 -11.06 35.13 6.44
C GLN A 277 -12.08 34.01 6.21
N ASN A 278 -13.15 33.98 7.02
CA ASN A 278 -14.22 32.99 6.88
C ASN A 278 -14.99 33.15 5.55
N VAL A 279 -15.22 34.38 5.08
CA VAL A 279 -15.84 34.64 3.77
C VAL A 279 -14.96 34.11 2.63
N VAL A 280 -13.64 34.33 2.67
CA VAL A 280 -12.70 33.80 1.66
C VAL A 280 -12.70 32.26 1.67
N LEU A 281 -12.69 31.63 2.85
CA LEU A 281 -12.75 30.17 3.00
C LEU A 281 -14.04 29.60 2.41
N VAL A 282 -15.20 30.18 2.73
CA VAL A 282 -16.50 29.75 2.21
C VAL A 282 -16.58 29.94 0.69
N GLN A 283 -16.03 31.02 0.14
CA GLN A 283 -15.94 31.21 -1.31
C GLN A 283 -15.07 30.16 -1.98
N GLN A 284 -13.95 29.76 -1.37
CA GLN A 284 -13.08 28.72 -1.89
C GLN A 284 -13.77 27.34 -1.87
N GLN A 285 -14.36 26.96 -0.75
CA GLN A 285 -15.15 25.73 -0.62
C GLN A 285 -16.33 25.70 -1.61
N SER A 286 -17.00 26.84 -1.85
CA SER A 286 -18.08 26.94 -2.83
C SER A 286 -17.62 26.67 -4.27
N LYS A 287 -16.43 27.18 -4.66
CA LYS A 287 -15.82 26.88 -5.97
C LYS A 287 -15.50 25.39 -6.11
N GLU A 288 -14.90 24.80 -5.09
CA GLU A 288 -14.56 23.38 -5.07
C GLU A 288 -15.80 22.48 -5.15
N LEU A 289 -16.85 22.80 -4.38
CA LEU A 289 -18.15 22.12 -4.48
C LEU A 289 -18.81 22.28 -5.85
N SER A 290 -18.67 23.44 -6.49
CA SER A 290 -19.17 23.66 -7.85
C SER A 290 -18.45 22.77 -8.87
N VAL A 291 -17.12 22.69 -8.81
CA VAL A 291 -16.31 21.80 -9.68
C VAL A 291 -16.62 20.33 -9.40
N LEU A 292 -16.81 19.93 -8.14
CA LEU A 292 -17.18 18.57 -7.77
C LEU A 292 -18.59 18.21 -8.27
N LYS A 293 -19.55 19.14 -8.18
CA LYS A 293 -20.91 18.99 -8.71
C LYS A 293 -20.91 18.87 -10.23
N GLU A 294 -20.07 19.63 -10.93
CA GLU A 294 -19.91 19.50 -12.38
C GLU A 294 -19.34 18.12 -12.76
N LYS A 295 -18.26 17.67 -12.10
CA LYS A 295 -17.70 16.32 -12.30
C LYS A 295 -18.72 15.23 -12.01
N MET A 296 -19.55 15.39 -10.98
CA MET A 296 -20.64 14.47 -10.67
C MET A 296 -21.68 14.45 -11.80
N ALA A 297 -22.10 15.61 -12.32
CA ALA A 297 -23.04 15.69 -13.44
C ALA A 297 -22.47 15.06 -14.73
N GLN A 298 -21.19 15.29 -15.03
CA GLN A 298 -20.48 14.64 -16.13
C GLN A 298 -20.49 13.11 -15.95
N MET A 299 -20.15 12.61 -14.75
CA MET A 299 -20.18 11.18 -14.45
C MET A 299 -21.59 10.59 -14.52
N SER A 300 -22.63 11.27 -14.01
CA SER A 300 -24.02 10.86 -14.16
C SER A 300 -24.43 10.77 -15.63
N SER A 301 -24.08 11.75 -16.47
CA SER A 301 -24.38 11.71 -17.90
C SER A 301 -23.70 10.53 -18.62
N LEU A 302 -22.48 10.16 -18.19
CA LEU A 302 -21.75 9.01 -18.71
C LEU A 302 -22.38 7.68 -18.26
N VAL A 303 -22.80 7.57 -16.99
CA VAL A 303 -23.52 6.41 -16.45
C VAL A 303 -24.84 6.24 -17.19
N GLU A 304 -25.66 7.29 -17.32
CA GLU A 304 -26.90 7.22 -18.09
C GLU A 304 -26.66 6.85 -19.57
N LYS A 305 -25.56 7.32 -20.18
CA LYS A 305 -25.18 6.91 -21.55
C LYS A 305 -24.87 5.42 -21.59
N LYS A 306 -24.12 4.90 -20.61
CA LYS A 306 -23.81 3.47 -20.50
C LYS A 306 -25.05 2.63 -20.23
N ASP A 307 -25.99 3.10 -19.41
CA ASP A 307 -27.27 2.42 -19.18
C ASP A 307 -28.14 2.37 -20.45
N ARG A 308 -28.13 3.43 -21.27
CA ARG A 308 -28.79 3.44 -22.59
C ARG A 308 -28.12 2.47 -23.56
N GLU A 309 -26.79 2.45 -23.61
CA GLU A 309 -26.00 1.50 -24.43
C GLU A 309 -26.27 0.04 -23.99
N LEU A 310 -26.30 -0.24 -22.69
CA LEU A 310 -26.60 -1.57 -22.14
C LEU A 310 -28.03 -2.01 -22.48
N LYS A 311 -29.03 -1.16 -22.27
CA LYS A 311 -30.43 -1.47 -22.64
C LYS A 311 -30.57 -1.73 -24.14
N ALA A 312 -29.91 -0.96 -24.99
CA ALA A 312 -29.90 -1.18 -26.43
C ALA A 312 -29.24 -2.53 -26.81
N LEU A 313 -28.16 -2.93 -26.13
CA LEU A 313 -27.53 -4.25 -26.30
C LEU A 313 -28.43 -5.39 -25.79
N GLU A 314 -29.13 -5.22 -24.68
CA GLU A 314 -30.11 -6.19 -24.17
C GLU A 314 -31.32 -6.33 -25.10
N GLU A 315 -31.80 -5.25 -25.70
CA GLU A 315 -32.85 -5.25 -26.73
C GLU A 315 -32.38 -5.90 -28.03
N ALA A 316 -31.15 -5.61 -28.48
CA ALA A 316 -30.56 -6.27 -29.64
C ALA A 316 -30.35 -7.78 -29.40
N LEU A 317 -29.92 -8.17 -28.19
CA LEU A 317 -29.79 -9.58 -27.79
C LEU A 317 -31.15 -10.27 -27.76
N ARG A 318 -32.17 -9.66 -27.15
CA ARG A 318 -33.56 -10.17 -27.16
C ARG A 318 -34.09 -10.32 -28.58
N ALA A 319 -33.92 -9.31 -29.43
CA ALA A 319 -34.33 -9.36 -30.83
C ALA A 319 -33.57 -10.45 -31.64
N SER A 320 -32.29 -10.70 -31.32
CA SER A 320 -31.52 -11.79 -31.94
C SER A 320 -31.98 -13.17 -31.47
N GLN A 321 -32.25 -13.34 -30.17
CA GLN A 321 -32.80 -14.56 -29.59
C GLN A 321 -34.20 -14.85 -30.11
N GLU A 322 -35.03 -13.82 -30.26
CA GLU A 322 -36.38 -13.94 -30.80
C GLU A 322 -36.38 -14.22 -32.31
N LYS A 323 -35.48 -13.62 -33.09
CA LYS A 323 -35.24 -14.02 -34.50
C LYS A 323 -34.81 -15.49 -34.60
N HIS A 324 -33.90 -15.95 -33.75
CA HIS A 324 -33.50 -17.37 -33.70
C HIS A 324 -34.67 -18.29 -33.31
N ARG A 325 -35.50 -17.87 -32.35
CA ARG A 325 -36.71 -18.60 -31.93
C ARG A 325 -37.78 -18.64 -33.02
N LEU A 326 -37.94 -17.55 -33.79
CA LEU A 326 -38.85 -17.48 -34.93
C LEU A 326 -38.35 -18.34 -36.10
N GLN A 327 -37.05 -18.34 -36.41
CA GLN A 327 -36.45 -19.25 -37.39
C GLN A 327 -36.70 -20.72 -37.05
N LEU A 328 -36.50 -21.10 -35.78
CA LEU A 328 -36.76 -22.46 -35.29
C LEU A 328 -38.25 -22.87 -35.36
N ASN A 329 -39.16 -21.89 -35.43
CA ASN A 329 -40.60 -22.11 -35.58
C ASN A 329 -41.05 -22.13 -37.05
N THR A 330 -40.50 -21.27 -37.93
CA THR A 330 -40.81 -21.34 -39.38
C THR A 330 -40.28 -22.62 -40.03
N GLU A 331 -39.18 -23.17 -39.53
CA GLU A 331 -38.68 -24.50 -39.95
C GLU A 331 -39.62 -25.65 -39.56
N LYS A 332 -40.51 -25.44 -38.57
CA LYS A 332 -41.50 -26.44 -38.11
C LYS A 332 -42.88 -26.34 -38.76
N GLU A 333 -43.24 -25.21 -39.36
CA GLU A 333 -44.56 -25.03 -40.01
C GLU A 333 -44.55 -25.07 -41.56
N GLN A 334 -43.39 -25.18 -42.23
CA GLN A 334 -43.35 -25.31 -43.69
C GLN A 334 -43.10 -26.74 -44.19
N LYS A 335 -44.20 -27.48 -44.41
CA LYS A 335 -44.30 -28.46 -45.51
C LYS A 335 -45.67 -28.35 -46.19
N PRO A 336 -45.67 -28.08 -47.51
CA PRO A 336 -46.33 -29.04 -48.38
C PRO A 336 -45.59 -29.38 -49.68
N ARG A 337 -45.43 -30.69 -49.91
CA ARG A 337 -45.54 -31.42 -51.19
C ARG A 337 -44.71 -31.03 -52.43
N LYS A 338 -43.88 -32.01 -52.85
CA LYS A 338 -43.62 -32.49 -54.24
C LYS A 338 -42.70 -31.56 -55.09
N LYS A 339 -41.81 -32.07 -55.97
CA LYS A 339 -41.65 -33.41 -56.59
C LYS A 339 -40.24 -33.54 -57.26
N THR A 340 -39.61 -34.73 -57.22
CA THR A 340 -38.54 -35.26 -58.15
C THR A 340 -37.22 -34.44 -58.24
N GLN A 341 -35.97 -34.96 -58.27
CA GLN A 341 -35.41 -36.08 -59.05
C GLN A 341 -33.89 -36.22 -58.74
N THR A 342 -33.37 -37.46 -58.53
CA THR A 342 -31.94 -37.92 -58.61
C THR A 342 -30.86 -37.21 -57.76
N CYS A 343 -29.82 -37.85 -57.20
CA CYS A 343 -29.43 -39.28 -57.20
C CYS A 343 -28.62 -39.63 -55.92
N ASP A 344 -28.42 -40.94 -55.77
CA ASP A 344 -27.83 -41.70 -54.68
C ASP A 344 -26.43 -41.25 -54.19
N THR A 345 -26.13 -41.44 -52.90
CA THR A 345 -25.28 -42.57 -52.45
C THR A 345 -25.31 -42.72 -50.91
N SER A 346 -25.45 -43.98 -50.47
CA SER A 346 -25.42 -44.45 -49.08
C SER A 346 -24.05 -44.26 -48.39
N VAL A 347 -24.03 -43.94 -47.09
CA VAL A 347 -23.37 -44.78 -46.06
C VAL A 347 -24.11 -44.61 -44.72
N GLN A 348 -24.32 -45.72 -44.01
CA GLN A 348 -24.92 -45.79 -42.67
C GLN A 348 -23.92 -45.35 -41.59
N ILE A 349 -24.41 -44.84 -40.46
CA ILE A 349 -24.28 -45.50 -39.15
C ILE A 349 -25.04 -44.71 -38.07
N GLU A 350 -25.77 -45.48 -37.26
CA GLU A 350 -26.59 -45.09 -36.13
C GLU A 350 -25.74 -44.77 -34.89
N PRO A 351 -26.19 -43.87 -33.99
CA PRO A 351 -26.06 -44.19 -32.58
C PRO A 351 -27.39 -44.02 -31.83
N VAL A 352 -27.99 -45.18 -31.58
CA VAL A 352 -28.75 -45.59 -30.39
C VAL A 352 -29.16 -44.47 -29.43
N HIS A 353 -30.47 -44.27 -29.33
CA HIS A 353 -31.11 -43.55 -28.23
C HIS A 353 -30.72 -44.14 -26.87
N THR A 354 -30.40 -43.29 -25.90
CA THR A 354 -30.75 -43.55 -24.50
C THR A 354 -31.79 -42.51 -24.10
N GLU A 355 -33.06 -42.87 -24.19
CA GLU A 355 -34.12 -42.12 -23.51
C GLU A 355 -34.07 -42.40 -22.01
N ALA A 356 -34.19 -41.35 -21.18
CA ALA A 356 -35.14 -41.34 -20.07
C ALA A 356 -35.22 -39.94 -19.42
N PHE A 357 -36.30 -39.24 -19.75
CA PHE A 357 -37.13 -38.39 -18.89
C PHE A 357 -36.62 -38.11 -17.46
N SER A 358 -36.28 -36.85 -17.15
CA SER A 358 -37.21 -35.89 -16.54
C SER A 358 -37.57 -36.16 -15.07
N SER A 359 -37.00 -35.36 -14.16
CA SER A 359 -37.82 -34.78 -13.08
C SER A 359 -37.28 -33.41 -12.63
N SER A 360 -38.24 -32.51 -12.47
CA SER A 360 -38.14 -31.11 -12.10
C SER A 360 -37.46 -30.85 -10.74
N GLN A 361 -36.12 -30.81 -10.70
CA GLN A 361 -35.36 -30.43 -9.50
C GLN A 361 -34.11 -29.56 -9.78
N GLU A 362 -34.12 -28.73 -10.84
CA GLU A 362 -32.97 -27.87 -11.20
C GLU A 362 -33.27 -26.36 -11.20
N GLN A 363 -34.47 -25.92 -10.80
CA GLN A 363 -34.78 -24.49 -10.71
C GLN A 363 -34.07 -23.76 -9.57
N GLN A 364 -33.36 -24.46 -8.68
CA GLN A 364 -32.72 -23.90 -7.48
C GLN A 364 -31.18 -23.95 -7.52
N SER A 365 -30.57 -24.45 -8.61
CA SER A 365 -29.12 -24.66 -8.74
C SER A 365 -28.40 -23.62 -9.62
N PHE A 366 -29.11 -22.80 -10.40
CA PHE A 366 -28.48 -21.87 -11.36
C PHE A 366 -27.71 -20.69 -10.74
N SER A 367 -28.04 -20.27 -9.51
CA SER A 367 -27.19 -19.30 -8.78
C SER A 367 -25.87 -19.92 -8.31
N ASP A 368 -25.86 -21.22 -7.95
CA ASP A 368 -24.66 -21.90 -7.43
C ASP A 368 -23.73 -22.36 -8.56
N LEU A 369 -24.27 -22.64 -9.74
CA LEU A 369 -23.50 -22.91 -10.97
C LEU A 369 -22.64 -21.70 -11.40
N GLY A 370 -23.09 -20.48 -11.16
CA GLY A 370 -22.29 -19.27 -11.42
C GLY A 370 -21.03 -19.17 -10.57
N VAL A 371 -21.09 -19.63 -9.31
CA VAL A 371 -19.95 -19.67 -8.39
C VAL A 371 -18.99 -20.82 -8.76
N ARG A 372 -19.53 -21.99 -9.14
CA ARG A 372 -18.73 -23.15 -9.57
C ARG A 372 -17.97 -22.92 -10.89
N CYS A 373 -18.50 -22.14 -11.83
CA CYS A 373 -17.90 -21.92 -13.15
C CYS A 373 -16.66 -21.01 -13.18
N LYS A 374 -16.33 -20.28 -12.10
CA LYS A 374 -15.06 -19.54 -12.00
C LYS A 374 -13.91 -20.36 -11.39
N GLY A 375 -14.22 -21.43 -10.65
CA GLY A 375 -13.23 -22.34 -10.05
C GLY A 375 -12.96 -23.60 -10.87
N SER A 376 -13.98 -24.18 -11.52
CA SER A 376 -13.90 -25.52 -12.12
C SER A 376 -12.77 -25.70 -13.13
N ARG A 377 -12.60 -24.77 -14.08
CA ARG A 377 -11.50 -24.86 -15.08
C ARG A 377 -10.11 -24.76 -14.42
N HIS A 378 -9.96 -23.96 -13.37
CA HIS A 378 -8.68 -23.83 -12.68
C HIS A 378 -8.40 -25.04 -11.79
N GLU A 379 -9.40 -25.55 -11.07
CA GLU A 379 -9.30 -26.79 -10.30
C GLU A 379 -9.05 -28.01 -11.20
N GLU A 380 -9.70 -28.12 -12.36
CA GLU A 380 -9.39 -29.16 -13.34
C GLU A 380 -7.95 -29.03 -13.90
N VAL A 381 -7.46 -27.82 -14.14
CA VAL A 381 -6.06 -27.60 -14.56
C VAL A 381 -5.10 -27.99 -13.43
N ILE A 382 -5.40 -27.61 -12.19
CA ILE A 382 -4.64 -28.01 -10.99
C ILE A 382 -4.67 -29.54 -10.81
N GLN A 383 -5.79 -30.21 -11.04
CA GLN A 383 -5.90 -31.67 -10.97
C GLN A 383 -5.16 -32.36 -12.12
N ARG A 384 -5.25 -31.84 -13.36
CA ARG A 384 -4.44 -32.32 -14.49
C ARG A 384 -2.93 -32.14 -14.22
N GLN A 385 -2.52 -31.01 -13.65
CA GLN A 385 -1.14 -30.75 -13.25
C GLN A 385 -0.68 -31.65 -12.09
N LYS A 386 -1.50 -31.83 -11.04
CA LYS A 386 -1.24 -32.78 -9.94
C LYS A 386 -1.11 -34.21 -10.45
N LYS A 387 -1.99 -34.63 -11.38
CA LYS A 387 -1.95 -35.95 -12.01
C LYS A 387 -0.69 -36.13 -12.86
N ALA A 388 -0.38 -35.18 -13.73
CA ALA A 388 0.85 -35.18 -14.53
C ALA A 388 2.11 -35.21 -13.65
N LEU A 389 2.16 -34.43 -12.56
CA LEU A 389 3.26 -34.47 -11.58
C LEU A 389 3.34 -35.82 -10.86
N SER A 390 2.21 -36.46 -10.52
CA SER A 390 2.21 -37.79 -9.93
C SER A 390 2.70 -38.86 -10.90
N GLU A 391 2.37 -38.76 -12.19
CA GLU A 391 2.85 -39.65 -13.25
C GLU A 391 4.34 -39.43 -13.53
N LEU A 392 4.82 -38.19 -13.55
CA LEU A 392 6.24 -37.87 -13.70
C LEU A 392 7.06 -38.37 -12.50
N ARG A 393 6.54 -38.24 -11.27
CA ARG A 393 7.14 -38.82 -10.07
C ARG A 393 7.13 -40.35 -10.09
N ALA A 394 6.08 -40.98 -10.65
CA ALA A 394 6.04 -42.43 -10.83
C ALA A 394 7.09 -42.88 -11.85
N ARG A 395 7.19 -42.24 -13.02
CA ARG A 395 8.22 -42.54 -14.03
C ARG A 395 9.64 -42.29 -13.52
N ILE A 396 9.88 -41.20 -12.76
CA ILE A 396 11.18 -40.97 -12.11
C ILE A 396 11.48 -42.10 -11.13
N LYS A 397 10.52 -42.50 -10.29
CA LYS A 397 10.68 -43.62 -9.34
C LYS A 397 10.85 -44.98 -10.04
N GLU A 398 10.30 -45.18 -11.24
CA GLU A 398 10.55 -46.35 -12.08
C GLU A 398 11.94 -46.29 -12.75
N LEU A 399 12.38 -45.13 -13.23
CA LEU A 399 13.73 -44.93 -13.78
C LEU A 399 14.82 -45.05 -12.69
N GLU A 400 14.52 -44.64 -11.46
CA GLU A 400 15.37 -44.84 -10.28
C GLU A 400 15.38 -46.30 -9.83
N LYS A 401 14.25 -47.02 -9.92
CA LYS A 401 14.20 -48.48 -9.69
C LYS A 401 14.89 -49.29 -10.78
N ALA A 402 14.79 -48.87 -12.05
CA ALA A 402 15.55 -49.40 -13.17
C ALA A 402 17.05 -49.04 -13.09
N ARG A 403 17.42 -48.17 -12.13
CA ARG A 403 18.79 -47.78 -11.82
C ARG A 403 19.16 -48.17 -10.37
N SER A 404 18.91 -49.43 -10.01
CA SER A 404 19.63 -50.08 -8.90
C SER A 404 20.80 -50.91 -9.44
N PRO A 405 21.86 -51.13 -8.64
CA PRO A 405 23.17 -51.48 -9.18
C PRO A 405 23.42 -52.99 -9.23
N ASP A 406 24.22 -53.44 -10.21
CA ASP A 406 25.27 -54.40 -9.88
C ASP A 406 26.49 -54.38 -10.83
N HIS A 407 27.56 -54.96 -10.30
CA HIS A 407 28.78 -55.51 -10.86
C HIS A 407 29.89 -54.60 -11.43
N LYS A 408 30.96 -54.58 -10.63
CA LYS A 408 32.36 -54.36 -11.01
C LYS A 408 32.90 -55.53 -11.85
N ASP A 409 34.04 -55.29 -12.51
CA ASP A 409 35.02 -56.30 -12.94
C ASP A 409 34.60 -57.35 -13.98
N HIS A 410 34.85 -57.07 -15.27
CA HIS A 410 35.92 -57.76 -15.99
C HIS A 410 36.32 -57.03 -17.30
N GLN A 411 37.60 -56.65 -17.35
CA GLN A 411 38.59 -56.81 -18.42
C GLN A 411 38.23 -56.70 -19.92
N ASN A 412 39.03 -55.88 -20.61
CA ASN A 412 39.73 -56.15 -21.87
C ASN A 412 39.25 -57.34 -22.73
N GLU A 413 38.78 -57.05 -23.95
CA GLU A 413 39.50 -57.35 -25.21
C GLU A 413 38.63 -57.00 -26.43
N SER A 414 39.00 -55.95 -27.16
CA SER A 414 38.96 -55.96 -28.63
C SER A 414 39.76 -54.78 -29.17
N PHE A 415 41.01 -55.09 -29.50
CA PHE A 415 41.90 -54.24 -30.27
C PHE A 415 41.59 -54.50 -31.75
N LEU A 416 41.48 -53.46 -32.58
CA LEU A 416 41.94 -53.43 -33.99
C LEU A 416 41.50 -52.12 -34.69
N ASP A 417 42.50 -51.38 -35.18
CA ASP A 417 42.58 -50.78 -36.52
C ASP A 417 41.54 -49.73 -37.01
N LEU A 418 41.92 -48.66 -37.73
CA LEU A 418 43.25 -48.12 -38.10
C LEU A 418 43.06 -46.69 -38.69
N LYS A 419 44.16 -45.94 -38.71
CA LYS A 419 44.60 -45.05 -39.82
C LYS A 419 44.33 -43.53 -39.78
N ASN A 420 45.38 -42.84 -40.24
CA ASN A 420 45.52 -41.43 -40.66
C ASN A 420 45.53 -40.39 -39.53
N LEU A 421 46.69 -39.90 -39.08
CA LEU A 421 47.71 -39.10 -39.79
C LEU A 421 47.26 -37.64 -40.06
N ARG A 422 47.54 -36.80 -39.06
CA ARG A 422 48.38 -35.59 -39.16
C ARG A 422 48.13 -34.70 -40.38
N MET A 423 47.59 -33.51 -40.12
CA MET A 423 48.05 -32.22 -40.66
C MET A 423 47.45 -31.10 -39.80
N GLU A 424 48.29 -30.31 -39.13
CA GLU A 424 48.17 -28.85 -38.93
C GLU A 424 49.24 -28.39 -37.93
N ASN A 425 50.39 -27.98 -38.47
CA ASN A 425 51.24 -26.99 -37.83
C ASN A 425 50.89 -25.65 -38.49
N ASN A 426 50.56 -24.62 -37.71
CA ASN A 426 51.31 -23.36 -37.65
C ASN A 426 50.54 -22.26 -36.90
N VAL A 427 51.33 -21.29 -36.43
CA VAL A 427 50.98 -19.99 -35.82
C VAL A 427 50.98 -20.00 -34.29
N GLN A 428 52.17 -19.80 -33.72
CA GLN A 428 52.44 -18.58 -32.94
C GLN A 428 53.95 -18.38 -32.73
N LYS A 429 54.48 -17.35 -33.40
CA LYS A 429 55.79 -16.74 -33.11
C LYS A 429 55.52 -15.28 -32.82
N ILE A 430 55.53 -14.90 -31.54
CA ILE A 430 55.81 -13.56 -31.04
C ILE A 430 56.55 -13.75 -29.71
N LEU A 431 57.55 -12.90 -29.50
CA LEU A 431 58.63 -13.07 -28.53
C LEU A 431 58.72 -11.78 -27.71
N LEU A 432 58.71 -11.90 -26.38
CA LEU A 432 59.06 -10.89 -25.35
C LEU A 432 58.41 -9.49 -25.45
N ASP A 433 57.86 -9.00 -24.33
CA ASP A 433 58.69 -8.28 -23.34
C ASP A 433 58.01 -8.20 -21.95
N ALA A 434 58.67 -7.56 -20.98
CA ALA A 434 58.29 -7.26 -19.60
C ALA A 434 58.51 -8.35 -18.52
N LYS A 435 59.70 -8.28 -17.91
CA LYS A 435 59.93 -8.51 -16.46
C LYS A 435 59.32 -7.33 -15.64
N PRO A 436 59.24 -7.36 -14.29
CA PRO A 436 59.92 -8.24 -13.32
C PRO A 436 58.90 -9.09 -12.50
N ASP A 437 59.20 -9.77 -11.38
CA ASP A 437 60.44 -9.86 -10.58
C ASP A 437 60.59 -11.24 -9.91
N LEU A 438 61.66 -11.45 -9.11
CA LEU A 438 61.86 -12.67 -8.32
C LEU A 438 62.68 -12.40 -7.03
N PRO A 439 62.17 -12.70 -5.82
CA PRO A 439 62.99 -12.74 -4.62
C PRO A 439 63.65 -14.13 -4.43
N THR A 440 64.97 -14.13 -4.36
CA THR A 440 65.81 -14.93 -3.45
C THR A 440 65.38 -16.39 -3.19
N LEU A 441 65.86 -17.33 -4.02
CA LEU A 441 66.10 -18.70 -3.56
C LEU A 441 67.45 -18.77 -2.82
N SER A 442 67.41 -19.22 -1.57
CA SER A 442 68.61 -19.41 -0.76
C SER A 442 69.45 -20.57 -1.27
N ARG A 443 70.72 -20.25 -1.54
CA ARG A 443 71.85 -21.18 -1.67
C ARG A 443 71.90 -22.09 -0.43
N ILE A 444 71.57 -23.37 -0.59
CA ILE A 444 72.01 -24.43 0.33
C ILE A 444 73.15 -25.16 -0.38
N GLU A 445 74.37 -24.84 0.03
CA GLU A 445 75.55 -25.63 -0.30
C GLU A 445 75.51 -26.94 0.49
N ILE A 446 75.48 -28.08 -0.21
CA ILE A 446 75.95 -29.32 0.38
C ILE A 446 77.47 -29.30 0.28
N LEU A 447 78.10 -28.82 1.35
CA LEU A 447 79.54 -28.74 1.51
C LEU A 447 80.16 -30.14 1.40
N ALA A 448 81.23 -30.30 0.62
CA ALA A 448 82.01 -31.53 0.59
C ALA A 448 82.84 -31.68 1.87
N PRO A 449 82.76 -32.80 2.62
CA PRO A 449 83.72 -33.12 3.66
C PRO A 449 84.95 -33.78 3.02
N GLN A 450 86.10 -33.10 3.04
CA GLN A 450 87.39 -33.76 2.76
C GLN A 450 87.94 -34.45 4.01
N ASN A 451 88.32 -35.72 3.82
CA ASN A 451 89.36 -36.47 4.53
C ASN A 451 89.31 -36.58 6.06
N GLY A 452 88.90 -37.76 6.52
CA GLY A 452 89.45 -38.41 7.71
C GLY A 452 89.90 -39.83 7.35
N LEU A 453 91.13 -40.23 7.66
CA LEU A 453 91.61 -41.60 7.41
C LEU A 453 90.82 -42.62 8.26
N CYS A 454 90.41 -43.74 7.65
CA CYS A 454 90.97 -45.07 7.97
C CYS A 454 90.22 -46.22 7.26
N ASN A 455 91.01 -47.22 6.88
CA ASN A 455 90.65 -48.62 6.61
C ASN A 455 89.61 -48.94 5.53
N ALA A 456 90.19 -49.30 4.39
CA ALA A 456 89.66 -50.23 3.40
C ALA A 456 88.92 -51.47 3.98
N ARG A 457 88.16 -52.11 3.07
CA ARG A 457 87.76 -53.54 3.06
C ARG A 457 86.32 -53.93 3.46
N PHE A 458 85.36 -53.00 3.52
CA PHE A 458 83.91 -53.34 3.47
C PHE A 458 83.10 -52.32 2.66
N GLY A 459 83.35 -52.22 1.34
CA GLY A 459 82.82 -51.13 0.50
C GLY A 459 81.86 -51.47 -0.65
N SER A 460 81.68 -52.74 -1.05
CA SER A 460 80.89 -53.06 -2.27
C SER A 460 79.42 -53.42 -1.99
N ALA A 461 79.10 -53.99 -0.82
CA ALA A 461 77.73 -54.41 -0.50
C ALA A 461 76.87 -53.26 0.03
N MET A 462 77.39 -52.49 1.00
CA MET A 462 76.66 -51.39 1.64
C MET A 462 76.38 -50.23 0.67
N GLU A 463 77.30 -49.95 -0.25
CA GLU A 463 77.09 -48.94 -1.31
C GLU A 463 76.06 -49.39 -2.36
N LYS A 464 75.95 -50.70 -2.63
CA LYS A 464 74.89 -51.27 -3.48
C LYS A 464 73.53 -51.27 -2.77
N SER A 465 73.50 -51.52 -1.46
CA SER A 465 72.29 -51.35 -0.63
C SER A 465 71.79 -49.92 -0.72
N GLY A 466 72.62 -48.91 -0.36
CA GLY A 466 72.19 -47.51 -0.40
C GLY A 466 71.76 -47.03 -1.79
N LYS A 467 72.37 -47.55 -2.87
CA LYS A 467 71.93 -47.27 -4.26
C LYS A 467 70.60 -47.93 -4.61
N MET A 468 70.29 -49.09 -4.02
CA MET A 468 69.01 -49.78 -4.17
C MET A 468 67.92 -49.10 -3.33
N ASP A 469 68.21 -48.75 -2.08
CA ASP A 469 67.31 -48.03 -1.16
C ASP A 469 66.88 -46.67 -1.75
N VAL A 470 67.81 -45.93 -2.36
CA VAL A 470 67.51 -44.67 -3.07
C VAL A 470 66.67 -44.89 -4.33
N ALA A 471 66.90 -45.99 -5.07
CA ALA A 471 66.11 -46.31 -6.25
C ALA A 471 64.67 -46.73 -5.88
N GLU A 472 64.50 -47.50 -4.80
CA GLU A 472 63.20 -47.89 -4.25
C GLU A 472 62.43 -46.67 -3.72
N ALA A 473 63.09 -45.76 -2.98
CA ALA A 473 62.49 -44.52 -2.51
C ALA A 473 61.99 -43.64 -3.67
N LEU A 474 62.75 -43.55 -4.76
CA LEU A 474 62.35 -42.82 -5.97
C LEU A 474 61.16 -43.49 -6.68
N GLU A 475 61.16 -44.82 -6.79
CA GLU A 475 60.05 -45.59 -7.38
C GLU A 475 58.74 -45.45 -6.57
N LEU A 476 58.81 -45.51 -5.24
CA LEU A 476 57.68 -45.23 -4.35
C LEU A 476 57.18 -43.78 -4.51
N SER A 477 58.09 -42.81 -4.61
CA SER A 477 57.71 -41.40 -4.82
C SER A 477 57.02 -41.16 -6.17
N GLU A 478 57.46 -41.82 -7.25
CA GLU A 478 56.81 -41.74 -8.57
C GLU A 478 55.43 -42.39 -8.55
N LYS A 479 55.30 -43.56 -7.91
CA LYS A 479 54.00 -44.23 -7.75
C LYS A 479 53.00 -43.33 -7.02
N LEU A 480 53.39 -42.75 -5.88
CA LEU A 480 52.54 -41.82 -5.12
C LEU A 480 52.16 -40.58 -5.93
N TYR A 481 53.09 -40.01 -6.71
CA TYR A 481 52.78 -38.90 -7.61
C TYR A 481 51.72 -39.26 -8.66
N LEU A 482 51.82 -40.45 -9.27
CA LEU A 482 50.86 -40.92 -10.26
C LEU A 482 49.48 -41.18 -9.62
N ASP A 483 49.43 -41.91 -8.50
CA ASP A 483 48.19 -42.17 -7.76
C ASP A 483 47.50 -40.88 -7.30
N MET A 484 48.27 -39.89 -6.82
CA MET A 484 47.78 -38.55 -6.49
C MET A 484 47.24 -37.83 -7.73
N SER A 485 47.99 -37.82 -8.84
CA SER A 485 47.60 -37.14 -10.08
C SER A 485 46.30 -37.74 -10.68
N LYS A 486 46.17 -39.07 -10.62
CA LYS A 486 44.96 -39.81 -11.03
C LYS A 486 43.75 -39.49 -10.15
N THR A 487 43.96 -39.43 -8.83
CA THR A 487 42.92 -39.07 -7.86
C THR A 487 42.46 -37.62 -8.07
N LEU A 488 43.41 -36.69 -8.25
CA LEU A 488 43.16 -35.27 -8.50
C LEU A 488 42.40 -35.05 -9.82
N GLY A 489 42.84 -35.71 -10.91
CA GLY A 489 42.13 -35.66 -12.19
C GLY A 489 40.69 -36.19 -12.09
N SER A 490 40.50 -37.28 -11.34
CA SER A 490 39.15 -37.85 -11.09
C SER A 490 38.25 -36.89 -10.30
N LEU A 491 38.76 -36.30 -9.20
CA LEU A 491 38.03 -35.34 -8.38
C LEU A 491 37.67 -34.05 -9.12
N MET A 492 38.58 -33.55 -9.97
CA MET A 492 38.38 -32.35 -10.78
C MET A 492 37.59 -32.61 -12.08
N ASN A 493 37.24 -33.88 -12.37
CA ASN A 493 36.62 -34.35 -13.61
C ASN A 493 37.42 -33.96 -14.88
N ILE A 494 38.74 -34.05 -14.78
CA ILE A 494 39.68 -33.86 -15.89
C ILE A 494 39.91 -35.22 -16.54
N LYS A 495 39.36 -35.39 -17.75
CA LYS A 495 39.24 -36.71 -18.41
C LYS A 495 40.57 -37.37 -18.74
N ASN A 496 41.63 -36.61 -19.02
CA ASN A 496 42.95 -37.11 -19.38
C ASN A 496 44.04 -36.19 -18.80
N MET A 497 44.85 -36.73 -17.87
CA MET A 497 46.08 -36.08 -17.40
C MET A 497 47.24 -36.57 -18.27
N SER A 498 47.68 -35.73 -19.21
CA SER A 498 48.61 -36.07 -20.29
C SER A 498 50.05 -36.37 -19.82
N GLY A 499 50.43 -35.89 -18.63
CA GLY A 499 51.70 -36.11 -17.95
C GLY A 499 51.72 -37.26 -16.95
N HIS A 500 50.62 -38.02 -16.83
CA HIS A 500 50.52 -39.24 -16.02
C HIS A 500 51.27 -40.41 -16.69
N VAL A 501 52.60 -40.29 -16.77
CA VAL A 501 53.53 -41.24 -17.39
C VAL A 501 54.74 -41.41 -16.48
N SER A 502 55.22 -42.65 -16.30
CA SER A 502 56.46 -42.94 -15.54
C SER A 502 57.70 -42.51 -16.33
N MET A 503 58.70 -41.98 -15.62
CA MET A 503 59.96 -41.49 -16.18
C MET A 503 61.11 -42.50 -16.08
N LYS A 504 60.89 -43.67 -15.43
CA LYS A 504 61.91 -44.65 -15.03
C LYS A 504 62.87 -45.04 -16.16
N TYR A 505 62.34 -45.22 -17.39
CA TYR A 505 63.11 -45.67 -18.57
C TYR A 505 63.18 -44.64 -19.70
N LEU A 506 62.82 -43.38 -19.46
CA LEU A 506 62.81 -42.33 -20.48
C LEU A 506 64.18 -41.68 -20.66
N SER A 507 64.53 -41.32 -21.90
CA SER A 507 65.69 -40.47 -22.20
C SER A 507 65.49 -39.04 -21.68
N ARG A 508 66.58 -38.25 -21.60
CA ARG A 508 66.53 -36.87 -21.11
C ARG A 508 65.51 -36.00 -21.87
N GLN A 509 65.49 -36.09 -23.21
CA GLN A 509 64.56 -35.31 -24.04
C GLN A 509 63.09 -35.74 -23.85
N GLU A 510 62.84 -37.02 -23.54
CA GLU A 510 61.50 -37.53 -23.25
C GLU A 510 61.03 -37.11 -21.85
N ARG A 511 61.92 -37.09 -20.85
CA ARG A 511 61.63 -36.54 -19.53
C ARG A 511 61.28 -35.05 -19.59
N GLU A 512 62.00 -34.27 -20.42
CA GLU A 512 61.70 -32.86 -20.66
C GLU A 512 60.30 -32.67 -21.30
N LYS A 513 59.89 -33.56 -22.23
CA LYS A 513 58.51 -33.59 -22.78
C LYS A 513 57.46 -33.99 -21.74
N VAL A 514 57.73 -35.00 -20.89
CA VAL A 514 56.84 -35.40 -19.79
C VAL A 514 56.70 -34.27 -18.76
N ASN A 515 57.75 -33.51 -18.49
CA ASN A 515 57.67 -32.33 -17.63
C ASN A 515 56.74 -31.25 -18.23
N GLN A 516 56.82 -30.99 -19.54
CA GLN A 516 55.88 -30.08 -20.23
C GLN A 516 54.44 -30.59 -20.23
N LEU A 517 54.23 -31.91 -20.32
CA LEU A 517 52.91 -32.54 -20.17
C LEU A 517 52.36 -32.34 -18.75
N ARG A 518 53.18 -32.60 -17.73
CA ARG A 518 52.83 -32.40 -16.31
C ARG A 518 52.56 -30.94 -15.96
N GLN A 519 53.29 -29.99 -16.55
CA GLN A 519 53.02 -28.56 -16.35
C GLN A 519 51.64 -28.18 -16.91
N ARG A 520 51.33 -28.57 -18.15
CA ARG A 520 50.00 -28.30 -18.75
C ARG A 520 48.85 -28.97 -17.99
N ASP A 521 49.09 -30.16 -17.43
CA ASP A 521 48.12 -30.82 -16.55
C ASP A 521 47.89 -30.03 -15.25
N LEU A 522 48.96 -29.47 -14.64
CA LEU A 522 48.85 -28.60 -13.46
C LEU A 522 48.10 -27.31 -13.77
N ASP A 523 48.41 -26.66 -14.90
CA ASP A 523 47.72 -25.46 -15.37
C ASP A 523 46.20 -25.71 -15.52
N LEU A 524 45.82 -26.86 -16.10
CA LEU A 524 44.43 -27.29 -16.23
C LEU A 524 43.74 -27.53 -14.87
N VAL A 525 44.46 -28.01 -13.85
CA VAL A 525 43.96 -28.10 -12.48
C VAL A 525 43.75 -26.70 -11.89
N PHE A 526 44.69 -25.76 -12.07
CA PHE A 526 44.56 -24.38 -11.60
C PHE A 526 43.37 -23.65 -12.23
N ASP A 527 43.18 -23.79 -13.55
CA ASP A 527 42.02 -23.27 -14.26
C ASP A 527 40.71 -23.85 -13.68
N LYS A 528 40.68 -25.16 -13.42
CA LYS A 528 39.50 -25.82 -12.87
C LYS A 528 39.18 -25.35 -11.46
N ILE A 529 40.19 -25.22 -10.59
CA ILE A 529 40.04 -24.66 -9.24
C ILE A 529 39.53 -23.22 -9.32
N THR A 530 40.06 -22.42 -10.24
CA THR A 530 39.67 -21.01 -10.43
C THR A 530 38.22 -20.90 -10.91
N GLN A 531 37.79 -21.74 -11.85
CA GLN A 531 36.38 -21.84 -12.26
C GLN A 531 35.46 -22.21 -11.10
N LEU A 532 35.84 -23.21 -10.28
CA LEU A 532 35.06 -23.63 -9.12
C LEU A 532 34.97 -22.54 -8.06
N LYS A 533 36.07 -21.84 -7.76
CA LYS A 533 36.10 -20.67 -6.86
C LYS A 533 35.17 -19.56 -7.34
N ASN A 534 35.19 -19.24 -8.64
CA ASN A 534 34.33 -18.20 -9.23
C ASN A 534 32.85 -18.64 -9.34
N GLN A 535 32.57 -19.95 -9.40
CA GLN A 535 31.20 -20.47 -9.27
C GLN A 535 30.70 -20.44 -7.84
N LEU A 536 31.58 -20.73 -6.86
CA LEU A 536 31.27 -20.67 -5.44
C LEU A 536 30.97 -19.23 -4.99
N GLY A 537 31.84 -18.27 -5.32
CA GLY A 537 31.64 -16.85 -4.98
C GLY A 537 30.31 -16.29 -5.49
N ARG A 538 29.93 -16.59 -6.75
CA ARG A 538 28.62 -16.21 -7.30
C ARG A 538 27.43 -16.86 -6.58
N LYS A 539 27.58 -18.09 -6.08
CA LYS A 539 26.54 -18.73 -5.25
C LYS A 539 26.45 -18.10 -3.86
N GLU A 540 27.58 -17.74 -3.25
CA GLU A 540 27.61 -17.02 -1.97
C GLU A 540 27.00 -15.62 -2.08
N GLU A 541 27.25 -14.91 -3.18
CA GLU A 541 26.60 -13.62 -3.48
C GLU A 541 25.08 -13.76 -3.61
N LEU A 542 24.61 -14.79 -4.31
CA LEU A 542 23.18 -15.08 -4.43
C LEU A 542 22.55 -15.45 -3.08
N LEU A 543 23.24 -16.24 -2.24
CA LEU A 543 22.79 -16.56 -0.88
C LEU A 543 22.71 -15.30 0.00
N ARG A 544 23.71 -14.41 -0.06
CA ARG A 544 23.64 -13.09 0.60
C ARG A 544 22.52 -12.20 0.08
N GLY A 545 22.06 -12.41 -1.15
CA GLY A 545 20.83 -11.82 -1.67
C GLY A 545 19.60 -12.34 -0.91
N TYR A 546 19.40 -13.65 -0.90
CA TYR A 546 18.28 -14.28 -0.19
C TYR A 546 18.26 -14.00 1.31
N GLU A 547 19.41 -13.87 1.98
CA GLU A 547 19.50 -13.46 3.39
C GLU A 547 18.90 -12.07 3.62
N LYS A 548 19.13 -11.12 2.70
CA LYS A 548 18.53 -9.78 2.75
C LYS A 548 17.04 -9.81 2.48
N ASP A 549 16.59 -10.61 1.51
CA ASP A 549 15.17 -10.75 1.17
C ASP A 549 14.38 -11.36 2.34
N VAL A 550 14.95 -12.37 3.01
CA VAL A 550 14.38 -12.98 4.23
C VAL A 550 14.32 -11.96 5.37
N GLU A 551 15.34 -11.13 5.54
CA GLU A 551 15.36 -10.10 6.57
C GLU A 551 14.36 -8.96 6.27
N GLN A 552 14.17 -8.58 5.00
CA GLN A 552 13.11 -7.68 4.58
C GLN A 552 11.72 -8.28 4.84
N LEU A 553 11.54 -9.59 4.58
CA LEU A 553 10.28 -10.29 4.87
C LEU A 553 9.96 -10.32 6.36
N ARG A 554 10.96 -10.51 7.24
CA ARG A 554 10.78 -10.41 8.70
C ARG A 554 10.30 -9.02 9.12
N ARG A 555 10.91 -7.95 8.59
CA ARG A 555 10.49 -6.57 8.88
C ARG A 555 9.06 -6.29 8.40
N SER A 556 8.73 -6.73 7.18
CA SER A 556 7.38 -6.64 6.62
C SER A 556 6.35 -7.39 7.49
N LYS A 557 6.70 -8.58 7.99
CA LYS A 557 5.83 -9.35 8.90
C LYS A 557 5.53 -8.59 10.19
N VAL A 558 6.56 -8.02 10.84
CA VAL A 558 6.37 -7.21 12.07
C VAL A 558 5.48 -5.99 11.79
N SER A 559 5.66 -5.32 10.64
CA SER A 559 4.79 -4.21 10.23
C SER A 559 3.32 -4.65 10.04
N ILE A 560 3.09 -5.82 9.45
CA ILE A 560 1.73 -6.40 9.28
C ILE A 560 1.11 -6.74 10.65
N GLU A 561 1.87 -7.34 11.57
CA GLU A 561 1.41 -7.65 12.94
C GLU A 561 1.01 -6.37 13.71
N MET A 562 1.75 -5.25 13.51
CA MET A 562 1.36 -3.95 14.05
C MET A 562 0.07 -3.40 13.43
N TYR A 563 -0.09 -3.47 12.11
CA TYR A 563 -1.33 -3.00 11.46
C TYR A 563 -2.53 -3.86 11.83
N GLN A 564 -2.38 -5.18 11.93
CA GLN A 564 -3.44 -6.08 12.44
C GLN A 564 -3.86 -5.69 13.87
N SER A 565 -2.89 -5.37 14.73
CA SER A 565 -3.17 -4.90 16.10
C SER A 565 -3.86 -3.53 16.16
N GLN A 566 -3.64 -2.66 15.15
CA GLN A 566 -4.36 -1.38 15.03
C GLN A 566 -5.78 -1.59 14.50
N VAL A 567 -5.96 -2.46 13.50
CA VAL A 567 -7.29 -2.81 12.95
C VAL A 567 -8.16 -3.43 14.04
N ALA A 568 -7.64 -4.39 14.82
CA ALA A 568 -8.40 -5.01 15.92
C ALA A 568 -8.88 -3.99 16.98
N LYS A 569 -8.06 -2.98 17.31
CA LYS A 569 -8.47 -1.88 18.21
C LYS A 569 -9.58 -1.02 17.62
N LEU A 570 -9.49 -0.68 16.33
CA LEU A 570 -10.53 0.07 15.63
C LEU A 570 -11.83 -0.74 15.51
N GLU A 571 -11.74 -2.06 15.33
CA GLU A 571 -12.89 -2.97 15.38
C GLU A 571 -13.55 -2.92 16.77
N ASP A 572 -12.78 -3.09 17.84
CA ASP A 572 -13.28 -2.98 19.23
C ASP A 572 -13.94 -1.63 19.52
N ASP A 573 -13.36 -0.53 19.04
CA ASP A 573 -13.91 0.82 19.25
C ASP A 573 -15.19 1.05 18.43
N ILE A 574 -15.27 0.54 17.19
CA ILE A 574 -16.52 0.53 16.39
C ILE A 574 -17.61 -0.29 17.09
N TYR A 575 -17.28 -1.42 17.72
CA TYR A 575 -18.26 -2.19 18.50
C TYR A 575 -18.79 -1.40 19.71
N LYS A 576 -17.93 -0.69 20.45
CA LYS A 576 -18.33 0.18 21.57
C LYS A 576 -19.22 1.34 21.11
N GLU A 577 -18.81 2.06 20.05
CA GLU A 577 -19.63 3.14 19.48
C GLU A 577 -21.00 2.62 19.01
N ALA A 578 -21.08 1.41 18.46
CA ALA A 578 -22.33 0.78 18.06
C ALA A 578 -23.23 0.45 19.27
N GLU A 579 -22.66 -0.02 20.38
CA GLU A 579 -23.36 -0.27 21.65
C GLU A 579 -23.86 1.04 22.29
N GLU A 580 -23.01 2.05 22.42
CA GLU A 580 -23.39 3.38 22.93
C GLU A 580 -24.51 4.00 22.08
N LYS A 581 -24.41 3.91 20.76
CA LYS A 581 -25.44 4.37 19.82
C LYS A 581 -26.76 3.60 19.96
N ALA A 582 -26.72 2.32 20.31
CA ALA A 582 -27.92 1.54 20.59
C ALA A 582 -28.57 1.99 21.92
N LEU A 583 -27.79 2.18 22.98
CA LEU A 583 -28.25 2.67 24.27
C LEU A 583 -28.85 4.10 24.16
N LEU A 584 -28.21 4.99 23.40
CA LEU A 584 -28.70 6.35 23.16
C LEU A 584 -30.01 6.37 22.36
N LYS A 585 -30.16 5.48 21.36
CA LYS A 585 -31.45 5.29 20.65
C LYS A 585 -32.54 4.82 21.59
N GLU A 586 -32.25 3.82 22.42
CA GLU A 586 -33.23 3.29 23.37
C GLU A 586 -33.63 4.35 24.42
N ALA A 587 -32.67 5.17 24.90
CA ALA A 587 -32.95 6.30 25.78
C ALA A 587 -33.81 7.38 25.10
N LEU A 588 -33.56 7.67 23.83
CA LEU A 588 -34.38 8.59 23.02
C LEU A 588 -35.80 8.05 22.85
N GLU A 589 -35.96 6.78 22.45
CA GLU A 589 -37.27 6.13 22.28
C GLU A 589 -38.07 6.13 23.59
N ARG A 590 -37.45 5.87 24.74
CA ARG A 590 -38.08 6.00 26.07
C ARG A 590 -38.55 7.43 26.33
N MET A 591 -37.72 8.44 26.04
CA MET A 591 -38.04 9.85 26.23
C MET A 591 -39.19 10.30 25.31
N GLU A 592 -39.21 9.85 24.06
CA GLU A 592 -40.31 10.10 23.11
C GLU A 592 -41.62 9.47 23.56
N HIS A 593 -41.58 8.25 24.11
CA HIS A 593 -42.75 7.59 24.70
C HIS A 593 -43.28 8.38 25.91
N GLN A 594 -42.41 8.79 26.84
CA GLN A 594 -42.77 9.65 27.98
C GLN A 594 -43.39 10.97 27.51
N LEU A 595 -42.77 11.66 26.55
CA LEU A 595 -43.28 12.92 25.99
C LEU A 595 -44.62 12.71 25.27
N CYS A 596 -44.84 11.58 24.60
CA CYS A 596 -46.12 11.24 23.99
C CYS A 596 -47.21 10.96 25.04
N GLN A 597 -46.86 10.29 26.14
CA GLN A 597 -47.75 10.07 27.28
C GLN A 597 -48.12 11.39 27.95
N GLU A 598 -47.15 12.25 28.25
CA GLU A 598 -47.36 13.62 28.76
C GLU A 598 -48.22 14.46 27.82
N LYS A 599 -47.97 14.41 26.50
CA LYS A 599 -48.82 15.09 25.49
C LYS A 599 -50.24 14.55 25.43
N ARG A 600 -50.49 13.29 25.82
CA ARG A 600 -51.85 12.72 25.96
C ARG A 600 -52.51 13.20 27.27
N ILE A 601 -51.81 13.10 28.40
CA ILE A 601 -52.28 13.55 29.72
C ILE A 601 -52.61 15.05 29.70
N ASN A 602 -51.70 15.89 29.18
CA ASN A 602 -51.93 17.33 29.06
C ASN A 602 -53.11 17.67 28.14
N ARG A 603 -53.38 16.89 27.09
CA ARG A 603 -54.60 17.05 26.28
C ARG A 603 -55.86 16.70 27.07
N ALA A 604 -55.85 15.59 27.81
CA ALA A 604 -56.97 15.21 28.67
C ALA A 604 -57.24 16.27 29.77
N ILE A 605 -56.21 16.78 30.45
CA ILE A 605 -56.33 17.85 31.45
C ILE A 605 -56.89 19.14 30.82
N ARG A 606 -56.45 19.52 29.62
CA ARG A 606 -56.99 20.68 28.88
C ARG A 606 -58.46 20.48 28.53
N GLN A 607 -58.84 19.31 28.02
CA GLN A 607 -60.23 18.96 27.71
C GLN A 607 -61.11 18.98 28.96
N GLN A 608 -60.64 18.42 30.07
CA GLN A 608 -61.34 18.43 31.36
C GLN A 608 -61.53 19.87 31.87
N LYS A 609 -60.48 20.72 31.88
CA LYS A 609 -60.60 22.14 32.27
C LYS A 609 -61.57 22.92 31.39
N VAL A 610 -61.63 22.65 30.08
CA VAL A 610 -62.62 23.28 29.18
C VAL A 610 -64.03 22.74 29.44
N GLY A 611 -64.18 21.45 29.74
CA GLY A 611 -65.44 20.83 30.17
C GLY A 611 -65.98 21.46 31.46
N THR A 612 -65.14 21.59 32.49
CA THR A 612 -65.51 22.24 33.76
C THR A 612 -65.91 23.70 33.55
N ARG A 613 -65.19 24.47 32.72
CA ARG A 613 -65.55 25.86 32.39
C ARG A 613 -66.86 25.97 31.60
N LYS A 614 -67.17 25.02 30.70
CA LYS A 614 -68.46 24.98 30.00
C LYS A 614 -69.60 24.55 30.93
N ALA A 615 -69.34 23.66 31.89
CA ALA A 615 -70.31 23.27 32.90
C ALA A 615 -70.62 24.42 33.87
N SER A 616 -69.61 25.17 34.33
CA SER A 616 -69.84 26.35 35.16
C SER A 616 -70.60 27.44 34.41
N LEU A 617 -70.22 27.75 33.16
CA LEU A 617 -70.95 28.72 32.33
C LEU A 617 -72.42 28.33 32.09
N LYS A 618 -72.74 27.03 31.96
CA LYS A 618 -74.12 26.56 31.87
C LYS A 618 -74.87 26.74 33.19
N MET A 619 -74.27 26.33 34.32
CA MET A 619 -74.85 26.53 35.65
C MET A 619 -75.10 28.01 35.96
N ASP A 620 -74.20 28.91 35.52
CA ASP A 620 -74.33 30.34 35.71
C ASP A 620 -75.42 30.94 34.80
N GLN A 621 -75.53 30.51 33.53
CA GLN A 621 -76.66 30.88 32.66
C GLN A 621 -78.01 30.41 33.22
N GLU A 622 -78.08 29.18 33.75
CA GLU A 622 -79.29 28.61 34.34
C GLU A 622 -79.71 29.39 35.61
N ARG A 623 -78.74 29.78 36.45
CA ARG A 623 -78.95 30.71 37.57
C ARG A 623 -79.38 32.12 37.14
N GLU A 624 -78.87 32.63 36.02
CA GLU A 624 -79.23 33.96 35.50
C GLU A 624 -80.66 33.96 34.93
N MET A 625 -81.08 32.87 34.27
CA MET A 625 -82.46 32.69 33.81
C MET A 625 -83.46 32.69 34.98
N LEU A 626 -83.16 31.92 36.04
CA LEU A 626 -83.94 31.89 37.28
C LEU A 626 -84.02 33.27 37.98
N ARG A 627 -83.00 34.13 37.84
CA ARG A 627 -83.04 35.52 38.31
C ARG A 627 -83.89 36.45 37.44
N LYS A 628 -83.95 36.24 36.13
CA LYS A 628 -84.79 37.07 35.23
C LYS A 628 -86.29 36.76 35.38
N GLU A 629 -86.65 35.51 35.64
CA GLU A 629 -88.04 35.13 35.96
C GLU A 629 -88.53 35.74 37.29
N THR A 630 -87.66 35.83 38.30
CA THR A 630 -88.00 36.42 39.61
C THR A 630 -87.99 37.95 39.60
N SER A 631 -87.14 38.59 38.78
CA SER A 631 -87.10 40.05 38.64
C SER A 631 -88.35 40.66 37.99
N SER A 632 -89.08 39.90 37.17
CA SER A 632 -90.20 40.42 36.36
C SER A 632 -91.52 40.58 37.12
N LYS A 633 -91.55 40.33 38.44
CA LYS A 633 -92.74 40.44 39.29
C LYS A 633 -92.64 41.45 40.44
N SER A 634 -91.51 42.15 40.59
CA SER A 634 -91.23 42.99 41.78
C SER A 634 -91.11 44.47 41.43
N SER A 635 -92.22 45.11 41.07
CA SER A 635 -92.34 46.59 40.96
C SER A 635 -93.80 47.07 40.97
N GLN A 636 -94.57 46.77 42.02
CA GLN A 636 -95.77 47.56 42.35
C GLN A 636 -96.22 47.36 43.81
N SER A 637 -96.39 48.47 44.54
CA SER A 637 -97.16 48.61 45.79
C SER A 637 -96.61 47.93 47.08
N LEU A 638 -96.78 48.47 48.29
CA LEU A 638 -97.01 49.88 48.71
C LEU A 638 -96.51 50.10 50.15
N LEU A 639 -96.56 51.35 50.57
CA LEU A 639 -96.14 51.96 51.83
C LEU A 639 -96.85 51.45 53.11
N HIS A 640 -96.08 51.46 54.22
CA HIS A 640 -96.50 51.56 55.64
C HIS A 640 -97.24 50.32 56.24
N SER A 641 -97.22 50.02 57.55
CA SER A 641 -96.85 50.80 58.75
C SER A 641 -96.16 49.92 59.84
N LYS A 642 -95.36 50.56 60.71
CA LYS A 642 -95.09 50.09 62.10
C LYS A 642 -96.40 50.21 62.94
N PRO A 643 -96.64 49.50 64.08
CA PRO A 643 -95.64 49.38 65.16
C PRO A 643 -95.66 48.14 66.09
N SER A 644 -94.59 48.05 66.91
CA SER A 644 -94.58 47.65 68.33
C SER A 644 -95.42 46.46 68.84
N GLY A 645 -94.77 45.30 68.98
CA GLY A 645 -94.24 44.89 70.29
C GLY A 645 -95.03 43.89 71.16
N LYS A 646 -94.26 42.94 71.73
CA LYS A 646 -94.61 41.93 72.75
C LYS A 646 -95.56 40.82 72.24
N TYR A 647 -95.36 39.54 72.60
CA TYR A 647 -94.55 38.95 73.68
C TYR A 647 -93.32 38.18 73.18
#